data_AF-A0A369B8Q2-F1
#
_entry.id   AF-A0A369B8Q2-F1
#
_cell.length_a   1.000
_cell.length_b   1.000
_cell.length_c   1.000
_cell.angle_alpha   90.00
_cell.angle_beta   90.00
_cell.angle_gamma   90.00
#
_symmetry.space_group_name_H-M   'P 1'
#
loop_
_entity.id
_entity.type
_entity.pdbx_description
1 polymer ?
#
loop_
_entity_poly.entity_id
_entity_poly.type
_entity_poly.pdbx_seq_one_letter_code
_entity_poly.pdbx_strand_id
1 'polypeptide(L)'
;MFEYLSDDGFFEYLTEGNIKIKRKTVSSDAKASVNKILELIDSSKGALFSSSYEYPGRYSRWDIGFVNPCLELRAKKRSFAFNALNKRGEVLLGAIYNHLKGNSDIEGINLSSAGIEGTVKRSDAVFSEEERSKQPSIFSVIRAVNRLFSCKDDKFLGFYGGFGYDLVFQFDPIELKHERPEAANDLVLFMPDRITVVDHRMAQASEISYEFIVDGVSTEGIPVEGSRNEFGAGCGDVQLPKTEKGKYASIVRKAIESFKVGDMFEVVPSHTLYYKCSSTPSEIFNNLKASNPSPYGFIINMGGEYLVGSSPEMYVRVENNRVETCPISGTIKRGKDAIEDAEQIKRLLNSYKDESELTMCTDVDRNDKSRICIPGTVKVIGRRQCEFYSHLIHTVDHVEGYLRPEFDSLDAFMTHMWAVTITGAPKKAAISWIENQEDSCREWYGGAVGYIAFNGDINTGLTLRTIKIENNGVAKIRAGATLLIDSVPEDEEEETYVKAAALVKAVEFNKARRVELPKEELKSGAGKKILFVDHEDSFVHTLADYFRQTGASVVTLRSGQAQKVLASGEAGFDLIVLSPGPGRPEQFNLNLTIKLSIERGIPIFGVCLGLQGLVEYFGGRLGQLDYAQHGKSSRINADATGKLFAGLPEEFCVGRYHSLYAAEVPECLKVTAVSEDNIVMAVEHRELAISAVQFHPESIMTLKENNGLKLVGNVVSALK
;
A
#
# COMPACT_ATOMS: atom_id res chain seq x y z
N MET A 1 -9.32 -29.33 31.43
CA MET A 1 -8.01 -28.91 31.96
C MET A 1 -8.31 -27.77 32.92
N PHE A 2 -7.89 -27.83 34.18
CA PHE A 2 -8.33 -26.88 35.20
C PHE A 2 -7.59 -25.54 35.03
N GLU A 3 -8.32 -24.51 34.59
CA GLU A 3 -7.87 -23.12 34.64
C GLU A 3 -7.82 -22.68 36.10
N TYR A 4 -6.66 -22.22 36.57
CA TYR A 4 -6.54 -21.49 37.82
C TYR A 4 -5.82 -20.18 37.52
N LEU A 5 -6.52 -19.06 37.74
CA LEU A 5 -5.83 -17.80 37.99
C LEU A 5 -5.12 -17.96 39.33
N SER A 6 -3.79 -17.87 39.33
CA SER A 6 -3.05 -17.79 40.58
C SER A 6 -3.34 -16.42 41.23
N ASP A 7 -3.23 -16.36 42.56
CA ASP A 7 -3.38 -15.12 43.34
C ASP A 7 -2.42 -14.00 42.87
N ASP A 8 -1.39 -14.35 42.09
CA ASP A 8 -0.33 -13.48 41.60
C ASP A 8 -0.59 -12.89 40.19
N GLY A 9 -1.76 -13.18 39.59
CA GLY A 9 -2.15 -12.67 38.27
C GLY A 9 -1.53 -13.39 37.08
N PHE A 10 -1.04 -14.62 37.27
CA PHE A 10 -0.57 -15.49 36.19
C PHE A 10 -1.65 -16.51 35.80
N PHE A 11 -1.67 -16.85 34.51
CA PHE A 11 -2.43 -17.95 33.95
C PHE A 11 -1.52 -19.17 33.83
N GLU A 12 -1.79 -20.25 34.57
CA GLU A 12 -1.01 -21.48 34.49
C GLU A 12 -1.72 -22.55 33.67
N TYR A 13 -0.98 -23.23 32.80
CA TYR A 13 -1.49 -24.39 32.05
C TYR A 13 -0.40 -25.44 31.84
N LEU A 14 -0.85 -26.65 31.52
CA LEU A 14 0.00 -27.78 31.16
C LEU A 14 -0.21 -28.08 29.67
N THR A 15 0.86 -28.14 28.89
CA THR A 15 0.77 -28.50 27.47
C THR A 15 0.44 -29.98 27.30
N GLU A 16 0.01 -30.40 26.11
CA GLU A 16 -0.18 -31.83 25.79
C GLU A 16 1.12 -32.65 25.96
N GLY A 17 2.27 -32.01 25.80
CA GLY A 17 3.59 -32.60 26.04
C GLY A 17 4.10 -32.51 27.48
N ASN A 18 3.24 -32.21 28.46
CA ASN A 18 3.55 -32.10 29.89
C ASN A 18 4.56 -31.00 30.26
N ILE A 19 4.62 -29.90 29.51
CA ILE A 19 5.38 -28.71 29.89
C ILE A 19 4.46 -27.80 30.68
N LYS A 20 4.84 -27.43 31.91
CA LYS A 20 4.07 -26.47 32.70
C LYS A 20 4.50 -25.05 32.30
N ILE A 21 3.51 -24.22 31.95
CA ILE A 21 3.73 -22.84 31.49
C ILE A 21 2.95 -21.89 32.40
N LYS A 22 3.62 -20.83 32.87
CA LYS A 22 2.96 -19.66 33.48
C LYS A 22 2.98 -18.51 32.49
N ARG A 23 1.81 -17.97 32.14
CA ARG A 23 1.64 -16.81 31.27
C ARG A 23 1.21 -15.60 32.08
N LYS A 24 1.84 -14.46 31.84
CA LYS A 24 1.41 -13.16 32.34
C LYS A 24 1.10 -12.24 31.19
N THR A 25 0.01 -11.49 31.30
CA THR A 25 -0.38 -10.46 30.33
C THR A 25 -0.47 -9.13 31.05
N VAL A 26 0.28 -8.13 30.57
CA VAL A 26 0.31 -6.78 31.14
C VAL A 26 -0.07 -5.79 30.06
N SER A 27 -1.05 -4.92 30.35
CA SER A 27 -1.40 -3.83 29.44
C SER A 27 -0.22 -2.88 29.26
N SER A 28 0.00 -2.41 28.04
CA SER A 28 1.04 -1.46 27.71
C SER A 28 0.54 -0.37 26.75
N ASP A 29 1.33 0.68 26.55
CA ASP A 29 1.08 1.66 25.49
C ASP A 29 1.50 1.09 24.14
N ALA A 30 0.59 1.12 23.16
CA ALA A 30 0.80 0.53 21.84
C ALA A 30 2.02 1.12 21.11
N LYS A 31 2.11 2.46 21.10
CA LYS A 31 3.14 3.16 20.34
C LYS A 31 4.52 2.97 20.97
N ALA A 32 4.62 3.08 22.30
CA ALA A 32 5.85 2.85 23.03
C ALA A 32 6.35 1.41 22.87
N SER A 33 5.44 0.43 22.89
CA SER A 33 5.83 -0.99 22.79
C SER A 33 6.38 -1.35 21.41
N VAL A 34 5.74 -0.88 20.33
CA VAL A 34 6.24 -1.11 18.96
C VAL A 34 7.56 -0.35 18.72
N ASN A 35 7.69 0.89 19.19
CA ASN A 35 8.92 1.66 19.06
C ASN A 35 10.11 0.97 19.76
N LYS A 36 9.89 0.41 20.96
CA LYS A 36 10.92 -0.34 21.68
C LYS A 36 11.43 -1.54 20.89
N ILE A 37 10.55 -2.23 20.15
CA ILE A 37 10.97 -3.33 19.26
C ILE A 37 11.81 -2.77 18.11
N LEU A 38 11.35 -1.71 17.44
CA LEU A 38 12.04 -1.11 16.30
C LEU A 38 13.43 -0.55 16.68
N GLU A 39 13.59 0.01 17.87
CA GLU A 39 14.89 0.49 18.38
C GLU A 39 15.90 -0.64 18.61
N LEU A 40 15.42 -1.84 18.94
CA LEU A 40 16.28 -2.97 19.32
C LEU A 40 16.50 -3.97 18.18
N ILE A 41 15.54 -4.10 17.26
CA ILE A 41 15.56 -5.13 16.21
C ILE A 41 16.69 -4.94 15.19
N ASP A 42 17.23 -3.74 15.05
CA ASP A 42 18.40 -3.48 14.20
C ASP A 42 19.68 -4.15 14.73
N SER A 43 19.74 -4.46 16.03
CA SER A 43 20.92 -5.10 16.63
C SER A 43 20.62 -6.44 17.31
N SER A 44 19.35 -6.75 17.55
CA SER A 44 18.92 -7.94 18.30
C SER A 44 18.04 -8.81 17.42
N LYS A 45 18.26 -10.14 17.46
CA LYS A 45 17.37 -11.11 16.80
C LYS A 45 15.93 -10.90 17.29
N GLY A 46 14.98 -10.96 16.37
CA GLY A 46 13.59 -10.66 16.65
C GLY A 46 12.77 -10.49 15.39
N ALA A 47 11.48 -10.28 15.57
CA ALA A 47 10.55 -10.03 14.47
C ALA A 47 9.45 -9.06 14.91
N LEU A 48 8.97 -8.25 13.99
CA LEU A 48 7.74 -7.48 14.10
C LEU A 48 6.92 -7.75 12.84
N PHE A 49 5.71 -8.27 13.04
CA PHE A 49 4.69 -8.47 12.02
C PHE A 49 3.59 -7.42 12.23
N SER A 50 3.10 -6.85 11.15
CA SER A 50 2.20 -5.70 11.17
C SER A 50 1.13 -5.85 10.10
N SER A 51 -0.12 -5.77 10.48
CA SER A 51 -1.22 -5.57 9.54
C SER A 51 -1.71 -4.14 9.65
N SER A 52 -1.37 -3.33 8.65
CA SER A 52 -1.76 -1.92 8.57
C SER A 52 -3.00 -1.69 7.70
N TYR A 53 -3.53 -2.77 7.14
CA TYR A 53 -4.65 -2.78 6.22
C TYR A 53 -5.89 -3.36 6.89
N GLU A 54 -7.06 -2.89 6.46
CA GLU A 54 -8.33 -3.37 6.98
C GLU A 54 -9.26 -3.67 5.82
N TYR A 55 -9.78 -4.89 5.82
CA TYR A 55 -10.80 -5.31 4.88
C TYR A 55 -11.82 -6.15 5.67
N PRO A 56 -13.10 -5.72 5.73
CA PRO A 56 -14.13 -6.41 6.52
C PRO A 56 -14.17 -7.92 6.25
N GLY A 57 -14.15 -8.72 7.31
CA GLY A 57 -14.20 -10.18 7.23
C GLY A 57 -12.90 -10.86 6.76
N ARG A 58 -11.86 -10.11 6.36
CA ARG A 58 -10.60 -10.66 5.85
C ARG A 58 -9.38 -10.21 6.66
N TYR A 59 -9.17 -8.91 6.78
CA TYR A 59 -8.00 -8.32 7.46
C TYR A 59 -8.42 -7.39 8.59
N SER A 60 -7.75 -7.52 9.73
CA SER A 60 -7.82 -6.61 10.87
C SER A 60 -6.47 -5.96 11.09
N ARG A 61 -6.44 -4.80 11.75
CA ARG A 61 -5.18 -4.09 12.04
C ARG A 61 -4.59 -4.54 13.36
N TRP A 62 -3.36 -5.03 13.32
CA TRP A 62 -2.63 -5.50 14.51
C TRP A 62 -1.12 -5.38 14.33
N ASP A 63 -0.37 -5.35 15.43
CA ASP A 63 1.08 -5.58 15.43
C ASP A 63 1.42 -6.70 16.42
N ILE A 64 2.29 -7.64 16.02
CA ILE A 64 2.81 -8.69 16.89
C ILE A 64 4.33 -8.69 16.74
N GLY A 65 5.07 -8.55 17.83
CA GLY A 65 6.52 -8.56 17.75
C GLY A 65 7.25 -8.84 19.04
N PHE A 66 8.54 -9.11 18.90
CA PHE A 66 9.44 -9.48 19.98
C PHE A 66 10.90 -9.23 19.58
N VAL A 67 11.76 -9.14 20.59
CA VAL A 67 13.23 -9.16 20.47
C VAL A 67 13.78 -10.07 21.53
N ASN A 68 14.97 -10.62 21.31
CA ASN A 68 15.62 -11.58 22.20
C ASN A 68 14.79 -12.85 22.45
N PRO A 69 14.33 -13.55 21.40
CA PRO A 69 13.64 -14.83 21.57
C PRO A 69 14.55 -15.84 22.29
N CYS A 70 13.97 -16.79 23.01
CA CYS A 70 14.74 -17.76 23.80
C CYS A 70 15.30 -18.92 22.95
N LEU A 71 14.60 -19.30 21.88
CA LEU A 71 14.99 -20.38 20.97
C LEU A 71 14.90 -19.95 19.51
N GLU A 72 15.70 -20.60 18.68
CA GLU A 72 15.71 -20.48 17.22
C GLU A 72 15.76 -21.86 16.57
N LEU A 73 14.87 -22.12 15.62
CA LEU A 73 14.92 -23.25 14.69
C LEU A 73 15.45 -22.77 13.34
N ARG A 74 16.55 -23.36 12.88
CA ARG A 74 17.07 -23.19 11.52
C ARG A 74 16.97 -24.49 10.76
N ALA A 75 16.70 -24.39 9.46
CA ALA A 75 16.84 -25.53 8.57
C ALA A 75 17.51 -25.15 7.26
N LYS A 76 18.29 -26.09 6.74
CA LYS A 76 18.88 -26.02 5.41
C LYS A 76 18.86 -27.41 4.80
N LYS A 77 18.29 -27.51 3.60
CA LYS A 77 17.98 -28.78 2.95
C LYS A 77 17.22 -29.68 3.92
N ARG A 78 17.84 -30.77 4.38
CA ARG A 78 17.22 -31.72 5.34
C ARG A 78 17.82 -31.61 6.74
N SER A 79 18.84 -30.79 6.94
CA SER A 79 19.46 -30.58 8.25
C SER A 79 18.72 -29.48 9.01
N PHE A 80 18.57 -29.65 10.31
CA PHE A 80 17.96 -28.67 11.19
C PHE A 80 18.77 -28.50 12.47
N ALA A 81 18.63 -27.33 13.08
CA ALA A 81 19.21 -27.02 14.37
C ALA A 81 18.24 -26.21 15.24
N PHE A 82 18.09 -26.61 16.51
CA PHE A 82 17.51 -25.77 17.56
C PHE A 82 18.62 -25.15 18.39
N ASN A 83 18.74 -23.84 18.36
CA ASN A 83 19.73 -23.09 19.13
C ASN A 83 19.06 -22.42 20.33
N ALA A 84 19.63 -22.61 21.52
CA ALA A 84 19.31 -21.75 22.66
C ALA A 84 20.00 -20.39 22.46
N LEU A 85 19.20 -19.32 22.45
CA LEU A 85 19.71 -17.97 22.28
C LEU A 85 20.03 -17.28 23.62
N ASN A 86 19.53 -17.86 24.72
CA ASN A 86 19.82 -17.46 26.09
C ASN A 86 19.55 -18.63 27.05
N LYS A 87 19.85 -18.44 28.34
CA LYS A 87 19.67 -19.44 29.41
C LYS A 87 18.23 -19.95 29.54
N ARG A 88 17.24 -19.16 29.14
CA ARG A 88 15.82 -19.56 29.18
C ARG A 88 15.52 -20.60 28.10
N GLY A 89 16.13 -20.47 26.93
CA GLY A 89 16.08 -21.48 25.86
C GLY A 89 16.77 -22.79 26.22
N GLU A 90 17.88 -22.73 26.97
CA GLU A 90 18.60 -23.93 27.42
C GLU A 90 17.71 -24.89 28.23
N VAL A 91 16.80 -24.34 29.05
CA VAL A 91 15.81 -25.12 29.85
C VAL A 91 14.89 -25.96 28.95
N LEU A 92 14.61 -25.51 27.73
CA LEU A 92 13.69 -26.16 26.81
C LEU A 92 14.35 -27.24 25.95
N LEU A 93 15.67 -27.17 25.74
CA LEU A 93 16.39 -28.07 24.83
C LEU A 93 16.26 -29.55 25.25
N GLY A 94 16.27 -29.85 26.55
CA GLY A 94 16.14 -31.22 27.05
C GLY A 94 14.82 -31.86 26.65
N ALA A 95 13.70 -31.17 26.87
CA ALA A 95 12.37 -31.66 26.49
C ALA A 95 12.22 -31.78 24.98
N ILE A 96 12.67 -30.80 24.21
CA ILE A 96 12.63 -30.84 22.74
C ILE A 96 13.44 -32.01 22.22
N TYR A 97 14.68 -32.21 22.71
CA TYR A 97 15.53 -33.32 22.30
C TYR A 97 14.87 -34.67 22.60
N ASN A 98 14.37 -34.87 23.81
CA ASN A 98 13.72 -36.12 24.21
C ASN A 98 12.49 -36.42 23.34
N HIS A 99 11.70 -35.39 23.01
CA HIS A 99 10.55 -35.54 22.14
C HIS A 99 10.94 -35.87 20.70
N LEU A 100 11.97 -35.21 20.14
CA LEU A 100 12.44 -35.43 18.77
C LEU A 100 13.21 -36.75 18.60
N LYS A 101 13.93 -37.21 19.64
CA LYS A 101 14.70 -38.46 19.62
C LYS A 101 13.83 -39.69 19.35
N GLY A 102 12.56 -39.65 19.75
CA GLY A 102 11.58 -40.70 19.49
C GLY A 102 10.91 -40.63 18.11
N ASN A 103 11.18 -39.60 17.31
CA ASN A 103 10.51 -39.39 16.03
C ASN A 103 11.14 -40.26 14.92
N SER A 104 10.30 -41.04 14.24
CA SER A 104 10.71 -41.95 13.17
C SER A 104 11.35 -41.25 11.96
N ASP A 105 11.00 -39.98 11.74
CA ASP A 105 11.39 -39.20 10.55
C ASP A 105 12.77 -38.53 10.71
N ILE A 106 13.38 -38.65 11.88
CA ILE A 106 14.62 -37.95 12.23
C ILE A 106 15.76 -38.96 12.41
N GLU A 107 16.95 -38.61 11.92
CA GLU A 107 18.19 -39.35 12.13
C GLU A 107 19.33 -38.42 12.56
N GLY A 108 20.38 -39.03 13.14
CA GLY A 108 21.60 -38.30 13.53
C GLY A 108 21.36 -37.18 14.52
N ILE A 109 20.33 -37.28 15.38
CA ILE A 109 20.00 -36.23 16.34
C ILE A 109 20.94 -36.23 17.53
N ASN A 110 21.55 -35.07 17.78
CA ASN A 110 22.50 -34.86 18.86
C ASN A 110 22.10 -33.67 19.72
N LEU A 111 22.37 -33.75 21.01
CA LEU A 111 22.21 -32.65 21.95
C LEU A 111 23.61 -32.21 22.41
N SER A 112 23.87 -30.91 22.34
CA SER A 112 25.07 -30.27 22.86
C SER A 112 24.69 -29.10 23.78
N SER A 113 25.68 -28.47 24.41
CA SER A 113 25.44 -27.22 25.14
C SER A 113 25.03 -26.06 24.22
N ALA A 114 25.32 -26.13 22.92
CA ALA A 114 24.97 -25.10 21.95
C ALA A 114 23.55 -25.25 21.38
N GLY A 115 22.96 -26.45 21.45
CA GLY A 115 21.68 -26.74 20.82
C GLY A 115 21.48 -28.20 20.45
N ILE A 116 20.41 -28.45 19.69
CA ILE A 116 20.08 -29.74 19.08
C ILE A 116 20.38 -29.64 17.59
N GLU A 117 21.05 -30.64 17.03
CA GLU A 117 21.23 -30.79 15.59
C GLU A 117 20.67 -32.13 15.14
N GLY A 118 20.09 -32.18 13.94
CA GLY A 118 19.58 -33.42 13.38
C GLY A 118 19.34 -33.33 11.88
N THR A 119 19.02 -34.47 11.27
CA THR A 119 18.68 -34.55 9.85
C THR A 119 17.35 -35.26 9.69
N VAL A 120 16.49 -34.74 8.81
CA VAL A 120 15.26 -35.40 8.43
C VAL A 120 15.57 -36.50 7.43
N LYS A 121 15.17 -37.74 7.73
CA LYS A 121 15.36 -38.91 6.87
C LYS A 121 14.66 -38.73 5.53
N ARG A 122 15.28 -39.20 4.45
CA ARG A 122 14.55 -39.42 3.21
C ARG A 122 13.67 -40.66 3.37
N SER A 123 12.51 -40.64 2.73
CA SER A 123 11.62 -41.79 2.68
C SER A 123 11.47 -42.23 1.24
N ASP A 124 11.68 -43.52 1.00
CA ASP A 124 11.33 -44.18 -0.27
C ASP A 124 9.90 -44.73 -0.25
N ALA A 125 9.14 -44.46 0.82
CA ALA A 125 7.74 -44.83 0.89
C ALA A 125 6.94 -44.09 -0.17
N VAL A 126 5.95 -44.79 -0.75
CA VAL A 126 5.04 -44.21 -1.73
C VAL A 126 3.90 -43.53 -0.98
N PHE A 127 3.68 -42.25 -1.27
CA PHE A 127 2.58 -41.46 -0.74
C PHE A 127 1.61 -41.14 -1.88
N SER A 128 0.31 -41.17 -1.58
CA SER A 128 -0.70 -40.57 -2.48
C SER A 128 -0.53 -39.04 -2.52
N GLU A 129 -1.07 -38.37 -3.54
CA GLU A 129 -1.00 -36.91 -3.63
C GLU A 129 -1.73 -36.21 -2.47
N GLU A 130 -2.78 -36.83 -1.94
CA GLU A 130 -3.52 -36.40 -0.76
C GLU A 130 -2.69 -36.53 0.53
N GLU A 131 -1.72 -37.45 0.56
CA GLU A 131 -0.82 -37.69 1.69
C GLU A 131 0.57 -37.10 1.49
N ARG A 132 0.76 -36.28 0.45
CA ARG A 132 2.05 -35.66 0.11
C ARG A 132 2.67 -34.90 1.27
N SER A 133 1.85 -34.22 2.08
CA SER A 133 2.29 -33.49 3.27
C SER A 133 2.73 -34.38 4.45
N LYS A 134 2.50 -35.69 4.38
CA LYS A 134 2.99 -36.68 5.35
C LYS A 134 4.41 -37.16 5.05
N GLN A 135 4.97 -36.78 3.90
CA GLN A 135 6.37 -37.09 3.58
C GLN A 135 7.30 -36.46 4.63
N PRO A 136 8.28 -37.22 5.16
CA PRO A 136 9.27 -36.69 6.09
C PRO A 136 9.95 -35.44 5.56
N SER A 137 9.86 -34.36 6.33
CA SER A 137 10.42 -33.05 5.99
C SER A 137 10.72 -32.25 7.26
N ILE A 138 11.22 -31.02 7.10
CA ILE A 138 11.35 -30.10 8.24
C ILE A 138 10.01 -29.86 8.96
N PHE A 139 8.88 -30.01 8.28
CA PHE A 139 7.57 -29.88 8.88
C PHE A 139 7.23 -31.05 9.82
N SER A 140 7.86 -32.23 9.68
CA SER A 140 7.79 -33.30 10.68
C SER A 140 8.38 -32.84 12.02
N VAL A 141 9.47 -32.08 11.98
CA VAL A 141 10.15 -31.51 13.17
C VAL A 141 9.27 -30.43 13.79
N ILE A 142 8.77 -29.49 12.98
CA ILE A 142 7.87 -28.42 13.45
C ILE A 142 6.62 -29.02 14.08
N ARG A 143 5.99 -30.01 13.43
CA ARG A 143 4.79 -30.71 13.92
C ARG A 143 5.03 -31.40 15.25
N ALA A 144 6.18 -32.05 15.43
CA ALA A 144 6.54 -32.70 16.69
C ALA A 144 6.67 -31.66 17.83
N VAL A 145 7.37 -30.55 17.60
CA VAL A 145 7.50 -29.50 18.63
C VAL A 145 6.16 -28.79 18.87
N ASN A 146 5.35 -28.59 17.84
CA ASN A 146 4.00 -28.03 17.97
C ASN A 146 3.12 -28.87 18.91
N ARG A 147 3.21 -30.21 18.82
CA ARG A 147 2.51 -31.13 19.74
C ARG A 147 3.06 -31.05 21.17
N LEU A 148 4.39 -30.97 21.33
CA LEU A 148 5.03 -30.84 22.65
C LEU A 148 4.51 -29.61 23.43
N PHE A 149 4.31 -28.49 22.74
CA PHE A 149 3.84 -27.25 23.36
C PHE A 149 2.34 -26.99 23.20
N SER A 150 1.55 -27.95 22.70
CA SER A 150 0.18 -27.67 22.31
C SER A 150 -0.72 -27.27 23.48
N CYS A 151 -1.50 -26.19 23.27
CA CYS A 151 -2.51 -25.68 24.19
C CYS A 151 -3.54 -24.87 23.39
N LYS A 152 -4.84 -25.20 23.51
CA LYS A 152 -5.90 -24.54 22.72
C LYS A 152 -6.21 -23.11 23.16
N ASP A 153 -5.94 -22.78 24.42
CA ASP A 153 -6.29 -21.49 25.03
C ASP A 153 -5.18 -20.43 24.90
N ASP A 154 -4.05 -20.79 24.28
CA ASP A 154 -2.95 -19.87 23.99
C ASP A 154 -2.76 -19.66 22.49
N LYS A 155 -3.15 -18.47 22.02
CA LYS A 155 -3.11 -18.11 20.59
C LYS A 155 -1.78 -17.48 20.16
N PHE A 156 -0.88 -17.19 21.09
CA PHE A 156 0.31 -16.39 20.80
C PHE A 156 1.62 -17.14 21.01
N LEU A 157 1.69 -18.12 21.91
CA LEU A 157 2.90 -18.94 22.00
C LEU A 157 3.06 -19.81 20.75
N GLY A 158 4.22 -19.74 20.11
CA GLY A 158 4.46 -20.45 18.84
C GLY A 158 5.79 -20.12 18.19
N PHE A 159 5.91 -20.51 16.93
CA PHE A 159 7.06 -20.22 16.07
C PHE A 159 6.77 -19.05 15.12
N TYR A 160 7.71 -18.13 15.03
CA TYR A 160 7.61 -16.88 14.27
C TYR A 160 8.83 -16.69 13.38
N GLY A 161 8.65 -16.39 12.09
CA GLY A 161 9.80 -16.09 11.24
C GLY A 161 9.53 -16.22 9.75
N GLY A 162 10.53 -16.74 9.04
CA GLY A 162 10.53 -16.85 7.58
C GLY A 162 10.69 -18.28 7.09
N PHE A 163 10.04 -18.57 5.97
CA PHE A 163 10.04 -19.81 5.22
C PHE A 163 10.56 -19.52 3.81
N GLY A 164 11.69 -20.13 3.45
CA GLY A 164 12.37 -19.92 2.17
C GLY A 164 11.74 -20.75 1.04
N TYR A 165 11.92 -20.29 -0.19
CA TYR A 165 11.35 -20.90 -1.39
C TYR A 165 11.79 -22.36 -1.57
N ASP A 166 13.06 -22.67 -1.28
CA ASP A 166 13.66 -23.98 -1.50
C ASP A 166 13.07 -25.11 -0.60
N LEU A 167 12.22 -24.78 0.39
CA LEU A 167 11.47 -25.76 1.16
C LEU A 167 10.61 -26.69 0.29
N VAL A 168 10.15 -26.21 -0.87
CA VAL A 168 9.33 -27.00 -1.81
C VAL A 168 10.08 -28.23 -2.33
N PHE A 169 11.41 -28.15 -2.44
CA PHE A 169 12.24 -29.23 -2.96
C PHE A 169 12.36 -30.42 -1.99
N GLN A 170 11.85 -30.30 -0.77
CA GLN A 170 11.74 -31.43 0.15
C GLN A 170 10.62 -32.41 -0.24
N PHE A 171 9.64 -31.97 -1.05
CA PHE A 171 8.46 -32.74 -1.47
C PHE A 171 8.34 -32.88 -2.99
N ASP A 172 8.71 -31.83 -3.72
CA ASP A 172 8.78 -31.81 -5.19
C ASP A 172 10.23 -31.66 -5.65
N PRO A 173 11.06 -32.71 -5.54
CA PRO A 173 12.44 -32.63 -5.99
C PRO A 173 12.50 -32.37 -7.50
N ILE A 174 13.39 -31.45 -7.87
CA ILE A 174 13.76 -31.15 -9.25
C ILE A 174 15.28 -31.23 -9.40
N GLU A 175 15.77 -31.24 -10.64
CA GLU A 175 17.18 -31.00 -10.91
C GLU A 175 17.52 -29.53 -10.62
N LEU A 176 18.57 -29.32 -9.82
CA LEU A 176 18.99 -28.01 -9.35
C LEU A 176 20.12 -27.49 -10.23
N LYS A 177 19.91 -26.32 -10.86
CA LYS A 177 20.90 -25.65 -11.71
C LYS A 177 21.80 -24.72 -10.90
N HIS A 178 21.25 -24.05 -9.90
CA HIS A 178 21.94 -23.03 -9.12
C HIS A 178 22.67 -23.60 -7.91
N GLU A 179 23.86 -23.09 -7.62
CA GLU A 179 24.51 -23.33 -6.34
C GLU A 179 23.83 -22.48 -5.26
N ARG A 180 23.51 -23.09 -4.11
CA ARG A 180 22.92 -22.39 -2.97
C ARG A 180 24.05 -21.91 -2.05
N PRO A 181 24.05 -20.64 -1.60
CA PRO A 181 25.07 -20.14 -0.69
C PRO A 181 25.21 -21.00 0.58
N GLU A 182 26.43 -21.12 1.11
CA GLU A 182 26.67 -21.92 2.32
C GLU A 182 25.92 -21.36 3.54
N ALA A 183 25.86 -20.03 3.67
CA ALA A 183 25.16 -19.35 4.75
C ALA A 183 23.63 -19.25 4.58
N ALA A 184 23.08 -19.66 3.42
CA ALA A 184 21.64 -19.57 3.16
C ALA A 184 20.86 -20.58 4.01
N ASN A 185 19.76 -20.11 4.61
CA ASN A 185 18.81 -20.93 5.35
C ASN A 185 17.52 -21.05 4.53
N ASP A 186 16.88 -22.22 4.58
CA ASP A 186 15.56 -22.44 3.98
C ASP A 186 14.44 -22.14 5.00
N LEU A 187 14.78 -22.06 6.29
CA LEU A 187 13.86 -21.80 7.38
C LEU A 187 14.59 -21.11 8.52
N VAL A 188 14.01 -20.04 9.07
CA VAL A 188 14.42 -19.46 10.35
C VAL A 188 13.15 -19.10 11.13
N LEU A 189 12.92 -19.81 12.23
CA LEU A 189 11.79 -19.58 13.13
C LEU A 189 12.29 -19.33 14.55
N PHE A 190 11.70 -18.36 15.23
CA PHE A 190 11.97 -18.02 16.61
C PHE A 190 10.81 -18.47 17.50
N MET A 191 11.13 -18.94 18.70
CA MET A 191 10.14 -19.10 19.77
C MET A 191 10.42 -18.02 20.82
N PRO A 192 9.61 -16.94 20.87
CA PRO A 192 9.72 -15.92 21.89
C PRO A 192 9.07 -16.36 23.19
N ASP A 193 9.64 -15.90 24.31
CA ASP A 193 9.07 -16.01 25.65
C ASP A 193 8.51 -14.67 26.16
N ARG A 194 8.60 -13.63 25.34
CA ARG A 194 7.97 -12.33 25.53
C ARG A 194 7.49 -11.77 24.20
N ILE A 195 6.21 -11.44 24.11
CA ILE A 195 5.55 -11.00 22.88
C ILE A 195 4.77 -9.72 23.17
N THR A 196 4.95 -8.71 22.34
CA THR A 196 4.05 -7.54 22.28
C THR A 196 2.96 -7.83 21.27
N VAL A 197 1.70 -7.65 21.70
CA VAL A 197 0.51 -7.74 20.84
C VAL A 197 -0.22 -6.42 20.91
N VAL A 198 -0.53 -5.83 19.75
CA VAL A 198 -1.28 -4.59 19.60
C VAL A 198 -2.53 -4.86 18.77
N ASP A 199 -3.70 -4.56 19.31
CA ASP A 199 -4.95 -4.48 18.58
C ASP A 199 -5.29 -3.02 18.31
N HIS A 200 -5.20 -2.60 17.05
CA HIS A 200 -5.44 -1.21 16.65
C HIS A 200 -6.93 -0.84 16.63
N ARG A 201 -7.84 -1.82 16.54
CA ARG A 201 -9.29 -1.56 16.63
C ARG A 201 -9.71 -1.30 18.06
N MET A 202 -9.15 -2.06 19.00
CA MET A 202 -9.42 -1.89 20.43
C MET A 202 -8.56 -0.79 21.07
N ALA A 203 -7.56 -0.28 20.35
CA ALA A 203 -6.53 0.63 20.87
C ALA A 203 -5.85 0.07 22.13
N GLN A 204 -5.65 -1.24 22.15
CA GLN A 204 -5.06 -1.96 23.28
C GLN A 204 -3.73 -2.57 22.86
N ALA A 205 -2.75 -2.50 23.76
CA ALA A 205 -1.53 -3.26 23.64
C ALA A 205 -1.28 -4.05 24.91
N SER A 206 -0.67 -5.21 24.75
CA SER A 206 -0.33 -6.12 25.84
C SER A 206 1.04 -6.72 25.61
N GLU A 207 1.84 -6.79 26.66
CA GLU A 207 3.03 -7.62 26.72
C GLU A 207 2.63 -8.96 27.36
N ILE A 208 2.89 -10.04 26.65
CA ILE A 208 2.66 -11.41 27.11
C ILE A 208 4.02 -12.03 27.40
N SER A 209 4.24 -12.50 28.62
CA SER A 209 5.47 -13.17 29.04
C SER A 209 5.21 -14.59 29.53
N TYR A 210 6.13 -15.50 29.21
CA TYR A 210 6.02 -16.92 29.50
C TYR A 210 7.16 -17.38 30.39
N GLU A 211 6.81 -18.08 31.48
CA GLU A 211 7.75 -18.87 32.27
C GLU A 211 7.51 -20.36 31.99
N PHE A 212 8.57 -21.09 31.67
CA PHE A 212 8.52 -22.52 31.40
C PHE A 212 9.08 -23.29 32.59
N ILE A 213 8.43 -24.42 32.90
CA ILE A 213 8.87 -25.36 33.93
C ILE A 213 8.94 -26.74 33.27
N VAL A 214 10.16 -27.24 33.11
CA VAL A 214 10.48 -28.51 32.44
C VAL A 214 11.31 -29.34 33.40
N ASP A 215 10.87 -30.57 33.70
CA ASP A 215 11.57 -31.51 34.58
C ASP A 215 12.03 -30.91 35.93
N GLY A 216 11.22 -29.99 36.49
CA GLY A 216 11.50 -29.30 37.75
C GLY A 216 12.43 -28.08 37.64
N VAL A 217 12.99 -27.78 36.46
CA VAL A 217 13.77 -26.57 36.19
C VAL A 217 12.84 -25.47 35.66
N SER A 218 12.89 -24.29 36.28
CA SER A 218 12.07 -23.14 35.89
C SER A 218 12.90 -22.03 35.25
N THR A 219 12.31 -21.31 34.29
CA THR A 219 12.87 -20.06 33.79
C THR A 219 12.60 -18.86 34.71
N GLU A 220 11.76 -19.02 35.74
CA GLU A 220 11.40 -17.94 36.66
C GLU A 220 12.65 -17.36 37.35
N GLY A 221 12.82 -16.04 37.27
CA GLY A 221 14.00 -15.34 37.78
C GLY A 221 15.21 -15.32 36.85
N ILE A 222 15.20 -16.04 35.72
CA ILE A 222 16.23 -15.93 34.68
C ILE A 222 15.91 -14.73 33.78
N PRO A 223 16.82 -13.74 33.64
CA PRO A 223 16.56 -12.55 32.83
C PRO A 223 16.41 -12.89 31.34
N VAL A 224 15.59 -12.11 30.64
CA VAL A 224 15.48 -12.15 29.17
C VAL A 224 16.67 -11.40 28.58
N GLU A 225 17.73 -12.15 28.27
CA GLU A 225 18.96 -11.66 27.65
C GLU A 225 18.95 -11.93 26.14
N GLY A 226 19.72 -11.14 25.39
CA GLY A 226 19.96 -11.41 23.97
C GLY A 226 21.28 -10.82 23.48
N SER A 227 21.89 -11.49 22.52
CA SER A 227 23.10 -11.02 21.85
C SER A 227 22.80 -9.81 20.97
N ARG A 228 23.66 -8.78 21.02
CA ARG A 228 23.60 -7.64 20.12
C ARG A 228 24.70 -7.71 19.07
N ASN A 229 24.32 -7.53 17.81
CA ASN A 229 25.22 -7.39 16.67
C ASN A 229 24.84 -6.11 15.93
N GLU A 230 25.70 -5.10 15.96
CA GLU A 230 25.45 -3.83 15.26
C GLU A 230 25.27 -4.05 13.75
N PHE A 231 24.31 -3.35 13.16
CA PHE A 231 24.11 -3.34 11.72
C PHE A 231 25.24 -2.58 11.04
N GLY A 232 25.94 -3.24 10.10
CA GLY A 232 26.98 -2.64 9.28
C GLY A 232 26.40 -1.71 8.23
N ALA A 233 26.05 -0.47 8.62
CA ALA A 233 25.56 0.54 7.69
C ALA A 233 26.68 0.97 6.72
N GLY A 234 26.38 0.96 5.42
CA GLY A 234 27.30 1.34 4.34
C GLY A 234 28.09 0.16 3.78
N CYS A 235 27.79 -0.25 2.55
CA CYS A 235 28.39 -1.42 1.89
C CYS A 235 29.89 -1.34 1.54
N GLY A 236 30.66 -0.41 2.11
CA GLY A 236 32.02 -0.13 1.63
C GLY A 236 32.11 -0.07 0.09
N ASP A 237 33.22 -0.55 -0.45
CA ASP A 237 33.48 -0.65 -1.90
C ASP A 237 32.92 -1.92 -2.55
N VAL A 238 31.86 -2.53 -2.00
CA VAL A 238 31.22 -3.70 -2.65
C VAL A 238 30.69 -3.31 -4.03
N GLN A 239 31.12 -4.03 -5.06
CA GLN A 239 30.63 -3.89 -6.42
C GLN A 239 29.32 -4.68 -6.59
N LEU A 240 28.23 -3.98 -6.89
CA LEU A 240 26.92 -4.59 -7.06
C LEU A 240 26.72 -5.09 -8.50
N PRO A 241 26.00 -6.21 -8.70
CA PRO A 241 25.55 -6.63 -10.02
C PRO A 241 24.74 -5.53 -10.71
N LYS A 242 24.95 -5.35 -12.03
CA LYS A 242 24.20 -4.38 -12.82
C LYS A 242 22.95 -5.02 -13.39
N THR A 243 21.84 -4.28 -13.37
CA THR A 243 20.62 -4.65 -14.08
C THR A 243 20.79 -4.43 -15.57
N GLU A 244 20.55 -5.47 -16.37
CA GLU A 244 20.62 -5.41 -17.84
C GLU A 244 19.22 -5.27 -18.43
N LYS A 245 18.96 -4.15 -19.13
CA LYS A 245 17.69 -3.89 -19.79
C LYS A 245 17.45 -4.89 -20.93
N GLY A 246 16.23 -5.42 -21.06
CA GLY A 246 15.86 -6.44 -22.05
C GLY A 246 16.20 -7.87 -21.66
N LYS A 247 16.94 -8.10 -20.56
CA LYS A 247 17.23 -9.45 -20.08
C LYS A 247 15.95 -10.16 -19.62
N TYR A 248 15.07 -9.47 -18.89
CA TYR A 248 13.81 -10.06 -18.45
C TYR A 248 12.88 -10.30 -19.65
N ALA A 249 12.77 -9.32 -20.56
CA ALA A 249 12.01 -9.48 -21.80
C ALA A 249 12.47 -10.72 -22.62
N SER A 250 13.76 -11.05 -22.61
CA SER A 250 14.26 -12.28 -23.27
C SER A 250 13.76 -13.57 -22.61
N ILE A 251 13.60 -13.58 -21.28
CA ILE A 251 13.01 -14.70 -20.52
C ILE A 251 11.53 -14.83 -20.87
N VAL A 252 10.79 -13.72 -20.99
CA VAL A 252 9.38 -13.73 -21.39
C VAL A 252 9.19 -14.38 -22.75
N ARG A 253 10.02 -14.05 -23.74
CA ARG A 253 9.96 -14.69 -25.07
C ARG A 253 10.15 -16.21 -25.00
N LYS A 254 11.02 -16.70 -24.13
CA LYS A 254 11.20 -18.16 -23.93
C LYS A 254 9.99 -18.80 -23.25
N ALA A 255 9.36 -18.11 -22.31
CA ALA A 255 8.15 -18.60 -21.64
C ALA A 255 7.02 -18.79 -22.67
N ILE A 256 6.82 -17.80 -23.54
CA ILE A 256 5.84 -17.83 -24.64
C ILE A 256 6.05 -19.06 -25.55
N GLU A 257 7.30 -19.39 -25.92
CA GLU A 257 7.56 -20.61 -26.70
C GLU A 257 7.19 -21.89 -25.95
N SER A 258 7.38 -21.93 -24.62
CA SER A 258 6.98 -23.07 -23.78
C SER A 258 5.44 -23.19 -23.70
N PHE A 259 4.73 -22.06 -23.64
CA PHE A 259 3.27 -22.04 -23.63
C PHE A 259 2.67 -22.53 -24.94
N LYS A 260 3.25 -22.17 -26.10
CA LYS A 260 2.77 -22.57 -27.43
C LYS A 260 2.73 -24.09 -27.63
N VAL A 261 3.66 -24.82 -27.01
CA VAL A 261 3.74 -26.28 -27.10
C VAL A 261 3.04 -27.00 -25.95
N GLY A 262 2.46 -26.25 -25.00
CA GLY A 262 1.68 -26.79 -23.89
C GLY A 262 2.50 -27.31 -22.71
N ASP A 263 3.77 -26.89 -22.57
CA ASP A 263 4.60 -27.30 -21.43
C ASP A 263 4.09 -26.68 -20.11
N MET A 264 3.55 -25.46 -20.19
CA MET A 264 3.00 -24.67 -19.09
C MET A 264 1.86 -23.77 -19.58
N PHE A 265 1.02 -23.30 -18.67
CA PHE A 265 -0.04 -22.31 -18.94
C PHE A 265 0.37 -20.91 -18.50
N GLU A 266 1.06 -20.82 -17.36
CA GLU A 266 1.57 -19.59 -16.79
C GLU A 266 2.85 -19.85 -15.99
N VAL A 267 3.73 -18.84 -15.91
CA VAL A 267 4.94 -18.89 -15.10
C VAL A 267 5.31 -17.49 -14.60
N VAL A 268 5.88 -17.40 -13.40
CA VAL A 268 6.22 -16.13 -12.75
C VAL A 268 7.73 -16.04 -12.54
N PRO A 269 8.55 -15.77 -13.58
CA PRO A 269 9.97 -15.57 -13.39
C PRO A 269 10.26 -14.24 -12.72
N SER A 270 11.44 -14.12 -12.15
CA SER A 270 11.88 -12.97 -11.38
C SER A 270 13.34 -12.66 -11.62
N HIS A 271 13.71 -11.41 -11.29
CA HIS A 271 15.10 -10.96 -11.27
C HIS A 271 15.39 -10.16 -10.00
N THR A 272 16.66 -10.03 -9.65
CA THR A 272 17.08 -9.34 -8.43
C THR A 272 17.74 -8.00 -8.76
N LEU A 273 17.27 -6.95 -8.10
CA LEU A 273 17.88 -5.63 -8.08
C LEU A 273 18.71 -5.47 -6.79
N TYR A 274 19.87 -4.84 -6.92
CA TYR A 274 20.83 -4.70 -5.82
C TYR A 274 21.06 -3.22 -5.51
N TYR A 275 20.98 -2.86 -4.22
CA TYR A 275 21.18 -1.51 -3.74
C TYR A 275 22.09 -1.48 -2.51
N LYS A 276 22.79 -0.37 -2.31
CA LYS A 276 23.51 -0.11 -1.07
C LYS A 276 22.57 0.58 -0.09
N CYS A 277 22.39 0.03 1.11
CA CYS A 277 21.63 0.68 2.17
C CYS A 277 22.54 1.61 2.99
N SER A 278 22.09 2.85 3.15
CA SER A 278 22.66 3.80 4.11
C SER A 278 21.81 3.95 5.39
N SER A 279 20.54 3.54 5.33
CA SER A 279 19.60 3.56 6.46
C SER A 279 19.56 2.22 7.17
N THR A 280 19.16 2.22 8.45
CA THR A 280 18.98 0.96 9.19
C THR A 280 17.74 0.18 8.70
N PRO A 281 17.68 -1.15 8.90
CA PRO A 281 16.51 -1.94 8.54
C PRO A 281 15.19 -1.41 9.13
N SER A 282 15.18 -0.94 10.38
CA SER A 282 14.00 -0.35 11.03
C SER A 282 13.57 0.98 10.38
N GLU A 283 14.51 1.83 9.95
CA GLU A 283 14.20 3.04 9.19
C GLU A 283 13.57 2.70 7.82
N ILE A 284 14.13 1.72 7.12
CA ILE A 284 13.59 1.23 5.83
C ILE A 284 12.17 0.66 6.03
N PHE A 285 11.94 -0.12 7.08
CA PHE A 285 10.61 -0.65 7.42
C PHE A 285 9.60 0.46 7.66
N ASN A 286 9.96 1.49 8.44
CA ASN A 286 9.09 2.64 8.68
C ASN A 286 8.77 3.43 7.41
N ASN A 287 9.76 3.64 6.54
CA ASN A 287 9.57 4.31 5.24
C ASN A 287 8.63 3.50 4.34
N LEU A 288 8.78 2.18 4.34
CA LEU A 288 7.92 1.28 3.56
C LEU A 288 6.49 1.26 4.11
N LYS A 289 6.30 1.12 5.42
CA LYS A 289 4.99 1.14 6.09
C LYS A 289 4.23 2.44 5.84
N ALA A 290 4.92 3.58 5.81
CA ALA A 290 4.31 4.88 5.55
C ALA A 290 3.87 5.08 4.09
N SER A 291 4.59 4.51 3.13
CA SER A 291 4.32 4.68 1.70
C SER A 291 3.39 3.61 1.11
N ASN A 292 3.44 2.39 1.65
CA ASN A 292 2.73 1.24 1.11
C ASN A 292 2.14 0.38 2.24
N PRO A 293 1.00 0.78 2.82
CA PRO A 293 0.31 -0.02 3.84
C PRO A 293 -0.18 -1.33 3.22
N SER A 294 0.02 -2.44 3.92
CA SER A 294 -0.34 -3.79 3.47
C SER A 294 -0.91 -4.64 4.61
N PRO A 295 -1.60 -5.74 4.27
CA PRO A 295 -2.07 -6.72 5.24
C PRO A 295 -0.92 -7.48 5.94
N TYR A 296 0.25 -7.61 5.30
CA TYR A 296 1.41 -8.34 5.82
C TYR A 296 2.70 -7.52 5.73
N GLY A 297 2.84 -6.54 6.61
CA GLY A 297 4.10 -5.85 6.88
C GLY A 297 4.99 -6.62 7.85
N PHE A 298 6.31 -6.62 7.64
CA PHE A 298 7.23 -7.29 8.55
C PHE A 298 8.64 -6.71 8.52
N ILE A 299 9.33 -6.83 9.66
CA ILE A 299 10.78 -6.73 9.80
C ILE A 299 11.26 -7.90 10.67
N ILE A 300 12.23 -8.66 10.18
CA ILE A 300 12.79 -9.83 10.88
C ILE A 300 14.31 -9.70 10.86
N ASN A 301 14.93 -9.69 12.05
CA ASN A 301 16.39 -9.82 12.19
C ASN A 301 16.73 -11.29 12.44
N MET A 302 17.35 -11.93 11.45
CA MET A 302 17.76 -13.33 11.50
C MET A 302 19.19 -13.51 12.02
N GLY A 303 19.85 -12.48 12.57
CA GLY A 303 21.20 -12.55 13.12
C GLY A 303 22.27 -12.90 12.07
N GLY A 304 22.22 -12.20 10.94
CA GLY A 304 23.05 -12.46 9.75
C GLY A 304 22.51 -11.72 8.53
N GLU A 305 21.19 -11.65 8.46
CA GLU A 305 20.42 -10.99 7.42
C GLU A 305 19.09 -10.48 8.01
N TYR A 306 18.47 -9.55 7.30
CA TYR A 306 17.18 -8.98 7.64
C TYR A 306 16.20 -9.20 6.50
N LEU A 307 14.95 -9.46 6.83
CA LEU A 307 13.83 -9.38 5.89
C LEU A 307 12.97 -8.19 6.27
N VAL A 308 12.76 -7.27 5.32
CA VAL A 308 11.88 -6.11 5.48
C VAL A 308 10.88 -6.11 4.34
N GLY A 309 9.58 -6.15 4.62
CA GLY A 309 8.58 -6.28 3.56
C GLY A 309 7.21 -5.71 3.92
N SER A 310 6.40 -5.55 2.87
CA SER A 310 5.01 -5.10 2.93
C SER A 310 4.24 -5.86 1.86
N SER A 311 3.91 -7.11 2.18
CA SER A 311 3.32 -8.06 1.23
C SER A 311 1.81 -7.84 1.11
N PRO A 312 1.28 -7.75 -0.12
CA PRO A 312 -0.16 -7.60 -0.35
C PRO A 312 -0.92 -8.93 -0.16
N GLU A 313 -0.24 -10.07 -0.20
CA GLU A 313 -0.89 -11.37 -0.42
C GLU A 313 -0.75 -12.30 0.78
N MET A 314 -1.91 -12.79 1.26
CA MET A 314 -2.01 -13.89 2.21
C MET A 314 -1.51 -15.17 1.55
N TYR A 315 -0.57 -15.86 2.20
CA TYR A 315 -0.18 -17.18 1.74
C TYR A 315 -1.20 -18.22 2.18
N VAL A 316 -1.20 -18.55 3.48
CA VAL A 316 -2.18 -19.45 4.10
C VAL A 316 -2.50 -18.92 5.49
N ARG A 317 -3.79 -18.83 5.80
CA ARG A 317 -4.29 -18.65 7.16
C ARG A 317 -5.14 -19.86 7.54
N VAL A 318 -4.90 -20.40 8.74
CA VAL A 318 -5.74 -21.45 9.33
C VAL A 318 -6.15 -21.00 10.71
N GLU A 319 -7.45 -20.89 10.94
CA GLU A 319 -8.04 -20.58 12.25
C GLU A 319 -9.16 -21.59 12.53
N ASN A 320 -9.06 -22.34 13.64
CA ASN A 320 -10.08 -23.34 14.01
C ASN A 320 -10.46 -24.30 12.86
N ASN A 321 -9.46 -24.84 12.15
CA ASN A 321 -9.60 -25.72 10.97
C ASN A 321 -10.17 -25.05 9.70
N ARG A 322 -10.52 -23.77 9.72
CA ARG A 322 -10.89 -23.01 8.51
C ARG A 322 -9.61 -22.54 7.83
N VAL A 323 -9.35 -23.04 6.62
CA VAL A 323 -8.22 -22.62 5.78
C VAL A 323 -8.68 -21.54 4.81
N GLU A 324 -7.92 -20.46 4.72
CA GLU A 324 -8.17 -19.33 3.84
C GLU A 324 -6.92 -18.93 3.07
N THR A 325 -7.13 -18.49 1.83
CA THR A 325 -6.12 -17.83 0.98
C THR A 325 -6.80 -16.72 0.18
N CYS A 326 -5.99 -15.80 -0.34
CA CYS A 326 -6.48 -14.68 -1.14
C CYS A 326 -5.61 -14.49 -2.38
N PRO A 327 -5.79 -15.30 -3.44
CA PRO A 327 -5.06 -15.11 -4.69
C PRO A 327 -5.27 -13.70 -5.25
N ILE A 328 -4.18 -13.04 -5.65
CA ILE A 328 -4.20 -11.69 -6.20
C ILE A 328 -3.66 -11.71 -7.62
N SER A 329 -4.39 -11.08 -8.53
CA SER A 329 -3.91 -10.79 -9.87
C SER A 329 -4.66 -9.58 -10.44
N GLY A 330 -4.10 -8.93 -11.45
CA GLY A 330 -4.60 -7.66 -11.98
C GLY A 330 -4.26 -6.48 -11.07
N THR A 331 -3.52 -5.53 -11.61
CA THR A 331 -3.08 -4.33 -10.89
C THR A 331 -3.31 -3.10 -11.74
N ILE A 332 -3.98 -2.09 -11.19
CA ILE A 332 -4.11 -0.80 -11.85
C ILE A 332 -3.83 0.35 -10.89
N LYS A 333 -3.35 1.48 -11.41
CA LYS A 333 -3.08 2.68 -10.61
C LYS A 333 -4.38 3.33 -10.15
N ARG A 334 -4.38 3.89 -8.94
CA ARG A 334 -5.45 4.78 -8.45
C ARG A 334 -5.60 6.01 -9.36
N GLY A 335 -6.84 6.42 -9.60
CA GLY A 335 -7.20 7.71 -10.17
C GLY A 335 -6.92 8.85 -9.19
N LYS A 336 -7.01 10.09 -9.68
CA LYS A 336 -6.85 11.29 -8.84
C LYS A 336 -8.05 11.52 -7.92
N ASP A 337 -9.21 11.00 -8.31
CA ASP A 337 -10.47 11.11 -7.58
C ASP A 337 -11.33 9.85 -7.79
N ALA A 338 -12.51 9.84 -7.18
CA ALA A 338 -13.43 8.70 -7.24
C ALA A 338 -13.96 8.41 -8.66
N ILE A 339 -14.02 9.41 -9.54
CA ILE A 339 -14.50 9.25 -10.92
C ILE A 339 -13.41 8.54 -11.73
N GLU A 340 -12.18 9.04 -11.65
CA GLU A 340 -11.04 8.39 -12.30
C GLU A 340 -10.83 6.97 -11.73
N ASP A 341 -10.96 6.76 -10.42
CA ASP A 341 -10.91 5.41 -9.82
C ASP A 341 -11.96 4.49 -10.42
N ALA A 342 -13.20 4.94 -10.59
CA ALA A 342 -14.26 4.14 -11.21
C ALA A 342 -13.93 3.77 -12.67
N GLU A 343 -13.31 4.67 -13.42
CA GLU A 343 -12.81 4.38 -14.77
C GLU A 343 -11.70 3.34 -14.76
N GLN A 344 -10.75 3.43 -13.83
CA GLN A 344 -9.66 2.47 -13.69
C GLN A 344 -10.18 1.09 -13.27
N ILE A 345 -11.12 1.03 -12.32
CA ILE A 345 -11.77 -0.22 -11.91
C ILE A 345 -12.48 -0.86 -13.10
N LYS A 346 -13.21 -0.07 -13.88
CA LYS A 346 -13.89 -0.57 -15.08
C LYS A 346 -12.89 -1.12 -16.09
N ARG A 347 -11.72 -0.50 -16.27
CA ARG A 347 -10.66 -1.02 -17.13
C ARG A 347 -10.12 -2.35 -16.62
N LEU A 348 -9.77 -2.43 -15.33
CA LEU A 348 -9.26 -3.64 -14.69
C LEU A 348 -10.26 -4.80 -14.76
N LEU A 349 -11.54 -4.55 -14.45
CA LEU A 349 -12.58 -5.58 -14.49
C LEU A 349 -12.92 -6.06 -15.92
N ASN A 350 -12.63 -5.27 -16.95
CA ASN A 350 -12.82 -5.67 -18.35
C ASN A 350 -11.54 -6.20 -19.02
N SER A 351 -10.43 -6.32 -18.27
CA SER A 351 -9.19 -6.93 -18.77
C SER A 351 -9.33 -8.44 -18.83
N TYR A 352 -9.36 -9.01 -20.04
CA TYR A 352 -9.46 -10.45 -20.26
C TYR A 352 -8.20 -11.20 -19.80
N LYS A 353 -7.02 -10.56 -19.92
CA LYS A 353 -5.75 -11.07 -19.43
C LYS A 353 -5.80 -11.26 -17.91
N ASP A 354 -6.11 -10.19 -17.17
CA ASP A 354 -6.14 -10.21 -15.70
C ASP A 354 -7.24 -11.15 -15.17
N GLU A 355 -8.38 -11.24 -15.86
CA GLU A 355 -9.42 -12.21 -15.54
C GLU A 355 -8.94 -13.66 -15.69
N SER A 356 -8.23 -13.96 -16.79
CA SER A 356 -7.72 -15.29 -17.07
C SER A 356 -6.65 -15.71 -16.06
N GLU A 357 -5.73 -14.80 -15.75
CA GLU A 357 -4.67 -15.00 -14.75
C GLU A 357 -5.26 -15.32 -13.37
N LEU A 358 -6.16 -14.46 -12.86
CA LEU A 358 -6.77 -14.67 -11.55
C LEU A 358 -7.60 -15.95 -11.49
N THR A 359 -8.28 -16.30 -12.59
CA THR A 359 -9.07 -17.53 -12.67
C THR A 359 -8.18 -18.77 -12.52
N MET A 360 -7.04 -18.83 -13.22
CA MET A 360 -6.11 -19.96 -13.11
C MET A 360 -5.50 -20.09 -11.72
N CYS A 361 -5.05 -18.97 -11.13
CA CYS A 361 -4.55 -18.93 -9.76
C CYS A 361 -5.60 -19.47 -8.77
N THR A 362 -6.86 -19.06 -8.93
CA THR A 362 -7.97 -19.49 -8.08
C THR A 362 -8.30 -20.97 -8.25
N ASP A 363 -8.27 -21.49 -9.48
CA ASP A 363 -8.55 -22.92 -9.72
C ASP A 363 -7.47 -23.83 -9.16
N VAL A 364 -6.18 -23.44 -9.21
CA VAL A 364 -5.12 -24.21 -8.57
C VAL A 364 -5.23 -24.13 -7.05
N ASP A 365 -5.55 -22.96 -6.49
CA ASP A 365 -5.79 -22.81 -5.06
C ASP A 365 -6.94 -23.71 -4.56
N ARG A 366 -8.04 -23.77 -5.32
CA ARG A 366 -9.17 -24.69 -5.05
C ARG A 366 -8.74 -26.15 -5.13
N ASN A 367 -7.92 -26.50 -6.12
CA ASN A 367 -7.35 -27.84 -6.26
C ASN A 367 -6.51 -28.21 -5.02
N ASP A 368 -5.63 -27.31 -4.58
CA ASP A 368 -4.76 -27.53 -3.42
C ASP A 368 -5.60 -27.74 -2.16
N LYS A 369 -6.62 -26.91 -1.90
CA LYS A 369 -7.55 -27.13 -0.79
C LYS A 369 -8.33 -28.43 -0.89
N SER A 370 -8.76 -28.83 -2.09
CA SER A 370 -9.57 -30.03 -2.29
C SER A 370 -8.85 -31.31 -1.85
N ARG A 371 -7.52 -31.33 -1.86
CA ARG A 371 -6.71 -32.45 -1.38
C ARG A 371 -6.87 -32.71 0.11
N ILE A 372 -7.12 -31.68 0.92
CA ILE A 372 -7.06 -31.75 2.40
C ILE A 372 -8.35 -31.28 3.11
N CYS A 373 -9.28 -30.65 2.39
CA CYS A 373 -10.52 -30.15 2.94
C CYS A 373 -11.65 -31.19 2.87
N ILE A 374 -12.66 -31.00 3.71
CA ILE A 374 -13.91 -31.76 3.69
C ILE A 374 -14.59 -31.50 2.33
N PRO A 375 -14.96 -32.55 1.57
CA PRO A 375 -15.62 -32.41 0.29
C PRO A 375 -16.83 -31.45 0.35
N GLY A 376 -16.93 -30.54 -0.62
CA GLY A 376 -18.00 -29.53 -0.70
C GLY A 376 -17.83 -28.29 0.19
N THR A 377 -16.77 -28.23 1.01
CA THR A 377 -16.49 -27.05 1.85
C THR A 377 -15.63 -25.99 1.15
N VAL A 378 -14.91 -26.35 0.09
CA VAL A 378 -14.07 -25.41 -0.67
C VAL A 378 -14.95 -24.46 -1.47
N LYS A 379 -14.91 -23.16 -1.15
CA LYS A 379 -15.78 -22.13 -1.73
C LYS A 379 -14.98 -20.87 -2.06
N VAL A 380 -15.32 -20.26 -3.19
CA VAL A 380 -14.89 -18.90 -3.55
C VAL A 380 -15.94 -17.95 -2.97
N ILE A 381 -15.63 -17.33 -1.82
CA ILE A 381 -16.54 -16.43 -1.10
C ILE A 381 -16.40 -14.97 -1.51
N GLY A 382 -15.33 -14.64 -2.24
CA GLY A 382 -15.16 -13.38 -2.95
C GLY A 382 -14.52 -13.64 -4.30
N ARG A 383 -15.08 -13.10 -5.39
CA ARG A 383 -14.54 -13.23 -6.75
C ARG A 383 -14.33 -11.85 -7.36
N ARG A 384 -13.13 -11.60 -7.88
CA ARG A 384 -12.65 -10.36 -8.52
C ARG A 384 -13.01 -9.12 -7.70
N GLN A 385 -12.86 -9.20 -6.39
CA GLN A 385 -13.12 -8.08 -5.50
C GLN A 385 -12.02 -7.03 -5.69
N CYS A 386 -12.41 -5.77 -5.88
CA CYS A 386 -11.45 -4.69 -5.95
C CYS A 386 -10.98 -4.29 -4.54
N GLU A 387 -9.70 -4.52 -4.25
CA GLU A 387 -9.04 -4.03 -3.06
C GLU A 387 -8.28 -2.75 -3.35
N PHE A 388 -8.58 -1.70 -2.57
CA PHE A 388 -7.97 -0.39 -2.73
C PHE A 388 -6.77 -0.27 -1.80
N TYR A 389 -5.63 0.11 -2.38
CA TYR A 389 -4.42 0.50 -1.66
C TYR A 389 -4.13 1.98 -1.92
N SER A 390 -3.07 2.51 -1.28
CA SER A 390 -2.71 3.93 -1.38
C SER A 390 -2.45 4.39 -2.82
N HIS A 391 -1.87 3.53 -3.66
CA HIS A 391 -1.47 3.86 -5.03
C HIS A 391 -2.03 2.92 -6.09
N LEU A 392 -2.51 1.74 -5.71
CA LEU A 392 -2.93 0.67 -6.60
C LEU A 392 -4.32 0.15 -6.22
N ILE A 393 -4.97 -0.49 -7.18
CA ILE A 393 -6.17 -1.31 -7.00
C ILE A 393 -5.82 -2.70 -7.51
N HIS A 394 -6.12 -3.72 -6.70
CA HIS A 394 -5.93 -5.13 -7.05
C HIS A 394 -7.27 -5.84 -7.19
N THR A 395 -7.35 -6.83 -8.08
CA THR A 395 -8.44 -7.81 -8.05
C THR A 395 -8.04 -9.01 -7.20
N VAL A 396 -8.91 -9.42 -6.29
CA VAL A 396 -8.63 -10.45 -5.30
C VAL A 396 -9.78 -11.45 -5.25
N ASP A 397 -9.44 -12.74 -5.29
CA ASP A 397 -10.36 -13.83 -4.97
C ASP A 397 -10.13 -14.26 -3.53
N HIS A 398 -11.17 -14.75 -2.85
CA HIS A 398 -11.10 -15.23 -1.47
C HIS A 398 -11.68 -16.62 -1.42
N VAL A 399 -10.80 -17.57 -1.14
CA VAL A 399 -11.12 -18.99 -1.15
C VAL A 399 -10.99 -19.53 0.27
N GLU A 400 -12.02 -20.22 0.73
CA GLU A 400 -12.03 -20.90 2.02
C GLU A 400 -12.30 -22.39 1.86
N GLY A 401 -11.92 -23.15 2.88
CA GLY A 401 -12.29 -24.55 3.06
C GLY A 401 -12.17 -24.95 4.53
N TYR A 402 -12.67 -26.13 4.89
CA TYR A 402 -12.51 -26.69 6.23
C TYR A 402 -11.70 -27.98 6.16
N LEU A 403 -10.63 -28.06 6.93
CA LEU A 403 -9.73 -29.22 6.95
C LEU A 403 -10.47 -30.49 7.38
N ARG A 404 -10.12 -31.64 6.78
CA ARG A 404 -10.59 -32.94 7.28
C ARG A 404 -9.91 -33.27 8.61
N PRO A 405 -10.53 -34.05 9.49
CA PRO A 405 -10.02 -34.30 10.85
C PRO A 405 -8.61 -34.94 10.90
N GLU A 406 -8.19 -35.62 9.85
CA GLU A 406 -6.87 -36.25 9.75
C GLU A 406 -5.73 -35.31 9.32
N PHE A 407 -6.05 -34.06 8.95
CA PHE A 407 -5.08 -33.04 8.55
C PHE A 407 -5.00 -31.89 9.57
N ASP A 408 -3.81 -31.29 9.66
CA ASP A 408 -3.54 -30.11 10.46
C ASP A 408 -3.22 -28.88 9.60
N SER A 409 -2.99 -27.74 10.25
CA SER A 409 -2.67 -26.49 9.57
C SER A 409 -1.34 -26.55 8.80
N LEU A 410 -0.39 -27.40 9.19
CA LEU A 410 0.85 -27.59 8.45
C LEU A 410 0.59 -28.34 7.14
N ASP A 411 -0.38 -29.27 7.11
CA ASP A 411 -0.81 -29.87 5.85
C ASP A 411 -1.41 -28.83 4.89
N ALA A 412 -2.16 -27.86 5.42
CA ALA A 412 -2.62 -26.71 4.65
C ALA A 412 -1.47 -25.87 4.11
N PHE A 413 -0.51 -25.52 4.96
CA PHE A 413 0.68 -24.78 4.57
C PHE A 413 1.48 -25.51 3.49
N MET A 414 1.72 -26.80 3.62
CA MET A 414 2.55 -27.58 2.70
C MET A 414 1.84 -27.87 1.38
N THR A 415 0.52 -28.09 1.41
CA THR A 415 -0.24 -28.42 0.19
C THR A 415 -0.27 -27.25 -0.79
N HIS A 416 -0.38 -26.02 -0.28
CA HIS A 416 -0.36 -24.81 -1.10
C HIS A 416 1.06 -24.43 -1.58
N MET A 417 2.11 -25.14 -1.13
CA MET A 417 3.51 -24.76 -1.37
C MET A 417 3.89 -24.91 -2.85
N TRP A 418 4.35 -23.88 -3.55
CA TRP A 418 4.03 -22.45 -3.28
C TRP A 418 2.90 -21.97 -4.18
N ALA A 419 2.36 -20.79 -3.87
CA ALA A 419 1.25 -20.21 -4.61
C ALA A 419 1.60 -20.02 -6.09
N VAL A 420 0.59 -20.14 -6.96
CA VAL A 420 0.75 -19.99 -8.41
C VAL A 420 1.10 -18.56 -8.80
N THR A 421 0.62 -17.59 -8.03
CA THR A 421 0.95 -16.15 -8.13
C THR A 421 2.45 -15.84 -8.04
N ILE A 422 3.27 -16.79 -7.59
CA ILE A 422 4.73 -16.67 -7.57
C ILE A 422 5.48 -17.80 -8.28
N THR A 423 4.79 -18.86 -8.70
CA THR A 423 5.39 -20.00 -9.40
C THR A 423 4.89 -20.08 -10.83
N GLY A 424 3.69 -20.61 -11.01
CA GLY A 424 3.03 -20.84 -12.27
C GLY A 424 2.22 -22.14 -12.27
N ALA A 425 1.63 -22.47 -13.41
CA ALA A 425 0.82 -23.67 -13.58
C ALA A 425 1.16 -24.39 -14.90
N PRO A 426 1.28 -25.72 -14.92
CA PRO A 426 1.30 -26.65 -13.78
C PRO A 426 2.51 -26.43 -12.84
N LYS A 427 2.28 -26.46 -11.52
CA LYS A 427 3.23 -25.99 -10.49
C LYS A 427 4.65 -26.59 -10.62
N LYS A 428 4.77 -27.92 -10.73
CA LYS A 428 6.09 -28.60 -10.83
C LYS A 428 6.86 -28.22 -12.09
N ALA A 429 6.17 -28.10 -13.23
CA ALA A 429 6.78 -27.68 -14.49
C ALA A 429 7.27 -26.22 -14.41
N ALA A 430 6.43 -25.33 -13.88
CA ALA A 430 6.78 -23.93 -13.66
C ALA A 430 8.00 -23.76 -12.73
N ILE A 431 8.03 -24.48 -11.59
CA ILE A 431 9.16 -24.44 -10.66
C ILE A 431 10.46 -24.92 -11.33
N SER A 432 10.40 -26.01 -12.09
CA SER A 432 11.58 -26.51 -12.82
C SER A 432 12.04 -25.54 -13.91
N TRP A 433 11.11 -24.91 -14.62
CA TRP A 433 11.43 -23.91 -15.63
C TRP A 433 12.08 -22.66 -15.00
N ILE A 434 11.55 -22.19 -13.86
CA ILE A 434 12.09 -21.08 -13.07
C ILE A 434 13.56 -21.36 -12.68
N GLU A 435 13.84 -22.51 -12.07
CA GLU A 435 15.20 -22.91 -11.68
C GLU A 435 16.15 -22.95 -12.88
N ASN A 436 15.64 -23.24 -14.08
CA ASN A 436 16.44 -23.32 -15.29
C ASN A 436 16.65 -21.97 -16.00
N GLN A 437 15.72 -21.03 -15.90
CA GLN A 437 15.77 -19.77 -16.63
C GLN A 437 16.21 -18.57 -15.81
N GLU A 438 16.02 -18.58 -14.50
CA GLU A 438 16.53 -17.53 -13.62
C GLU A 438 18.07 -17.56 -13.53
N ASP A 439 18.67 -16.48 -13.05
CA ASP A 439 20.12 -16.34 -12.92
C ASP A 439 20.65 -16.70 -11.52
N SER A 440 19.74 -16.94 -10.58
CA SER A 440 20.02 -17.15 -9.18
C SER A 440 18.87 -17.88 -8.48
N CYS A 441 19.18 -18.64 -7.42
CA CYS A 441 18.16 -19.20 -6.53
C CYS A 441 17.34 -18.08 -5.87
N ARG A 442 16.09 -18.38 -5.48
CA ARG A 442 15.15 -17.39 -4.95
C ARG A 442 15.36 -17.05 -3.48
N GLU A 443 16.03 -17.91 -2.73
CA GLU A 443 16.21 -17.78 -1.29
C GLU A 443 14.85 -17.56 -0.60
N TRP A 444 14.58 -16.36 -0.07
CA TRP A 444 13.32 -16.04 0.60
C TRP A 444 12.18 -15.66 -0.35
N TYR A 445 12.44 -15.20 -1.58
CA TYR A 445 11.40 -14.68 -2.48
C TYR A 445 10.43 -15.77 -2.95
N GLY A 446 9.13 -15.54 -2.77
CA GLY A 446 8.08 -16.51 -3.11
C GLY A 446 7.88 -17.61 -2.05
N GLY A 447 8.61 -17.54 -0.94
CA GLY A 447 8.30 -18.27 0.30
C GLY A 447 7.22 -17.57 1.13
N ALA A 448 7.30 -17.69 2.45
CA ALA A 448 6.33 -17.09 3.37
C ALA A 448 6.97 -16.49 4.63
N VAL A 449 6.24 -15.61 5.30
CA VAL A 449 6.56 -15.05 6.62
C VAL A 449 5.33 -15.01 7.49
N GLY A 450 5.51 -15.15 8.80
CA GLY A 450 4.42 -15.11 9.76
C GLY A 450 4.68 -16.05 10.92
N TYR A 451 3.63 -16.73 11.39
CA TYR A 451 3.72 -17.59 12.55
C TYR A 451 2.85 -18.85 12.50
N ILE A 452 3.28 -19.83 13.30
CA ILE A 452 2.61 -21.08 13.61
C ILE A 452 2.42 -21.10 15.12
N ALA A 453 1.17 -20.95 15.59
CA ALA A 453 0.84 -20.98 17.00
C ALA A 453 0.67 -22.42 17.50
N PHE A 454 1.04 -22.68 18.76
CA PHE A 454 0.97 -24.03 19.33
C PHE A 454 -0.46 -24.51 19.60
N ASN A 455 -1.48 -23.64 19.51
CA ASN A 455 -2.89 -24.04 19.45
C ASN A 455 -3.27 -24.71 18.12
N GLY A 456 -2.40 -24.62 17.10
CA GLY A 456 -2.59 -25.16 15.75
C GLY A 456 -2.94 -24.12 14.69
N ASP A 457 -3.11 -22.84 15.03
CA ASP A 457 -3.40 -21.80 14.04
C ASP A 457 -2.13 -21.36 13.28
N ILE A 458 -2.31 -20.93 12.02
CA ILE A 458 -1.24 -20.40 11.18
C ILE A 458 -1.71 -19.09 10.57
N ASN A 459 -0.83 -18.09 10.54
CA ASN A 459 -1.09 -16.85 9.82
C ASN A 459 0.16 -16.41 9.08
N THR A 460 0.13 -16.50 7.75
CA THR A 460 1.29 -16.25 6.90
C THR A 460 0.94 -15.45 5.66
N GLY A 461 1.85 -14.55 5.29
CA GLY A 461 1.85 -13.83 4.02
C GLY A 461 2.99 -14.33 3.13
N LEU A 462 2.82 -14.21 1.81
CA LEU A 462 3.92 -14.51 0.88
C LEU A 462 5.04 -13.49 1.05
N THR A 463 6.28 -13.87 0.83
CA THR A 463 7.44 -12.96 0.80
C THR A 463 7.54 -12.18 -0.51
N LEU A 464 6.42 -11.57 -0.89
CA LEU A 464 6.31 -10.60 -1.96
C LEU A 464 6.62 -9.19 -1.44
N ARG A 465 7.10 -8.33 -2.32
CA ARG A 465 7.52 -6.96 -1.98
C ARG A 465 8.44 -6.92 -0.75
N THR A 466 9.48 -7.74 -0.80
CA THR A 466 10.43 -7.97 0.29
C THR A 466 11.82 -7.49 -0.10
N ILE A 467 12.50 -6.86 0.84
CA ILE A 467 13.92 -6.50 0.80
C ILE A 467 14.66 -7.46 1.72
N LYS A 468 15.57 -8.25 1.16
CA LYS A 468 16.59 -8.95 1.96
C LYS A 468 17.76 -8.00 2.14
N ILE A 469 18.13 -7.71 3.38
CA ILE A 469 19.28 -6.85 3.69
C ILE A 469 20.36 -7.73 4.34
N GLU A 470 21.53 -7.78 3.74
CA GLU A 470 22.69 -8.46 4.32
C GLU A 470 23.34 -7.58 5.40
N ASN A 471 24.06 -8.19 6.35
CA ASN A 471 24.74 -7.44 7.43
C ASN A 471 25.76 -6.39 6.95
N ASN A 472 26.26 -6.53 5.73
CA ASN A 472 27.15 -5.56 5.08
C ASN A 472 26.36 -4.40 4.41
N GLY A 473 25.05 -4.28 4.64
CA GLY A 473 24.20 -3.24 4.10
C GLY A 473 23.72 -3.45 2.66
N VAL A 474 24.00 -4.59 2.01
CA VAL A 474 23.51 -4.85 0.64
C VAL A 474 22.04 -5.24 0.69
N ALA A 475 21.18 -4.44 0.05
CA ALA A 475 19.78 -4.78 -0.18
C ALA A 475 19.59 -5.53 -1.49
N LYS A 476 18.89 -6.66 -1.42
CA LYS A 476 18.39 -7.43 -2.56
C LYS A 476 16.88 -7.29 -2.63
N ILE A 477 16.40 -6.80 -3.77
CA ILE A 477 14.98 -6.61 -4.07
C ILE A 477 14.65 -7.50 -5.27
N ARG A 478 13.92 -8.58 -5.05
CA ARG A 478 13.51 -9.49 -6.12
C ARG A 478 12.07 -9.21 -6.54
N ALA A 479 11.84 -9.12 -7.85
CA ALA A 479 10.53 -8.83 -8.43
C ALA A 479 10.29 -9.69 -9.68
N GLY A 480 9.04 -10.03 -9.92
CA GLY A 480 8.59 -10.80 -11.08
C GLY A 480 7.20 -10.38 -11.54
N ALA A 481 6.80 -10.91 -12.69
CA ALA A 481 5.50 -10.71 -13.31
C ALA A 481 4.95 -12.06 -13.77
N THR A 482 3.62 -12.18 -13.74
CA THR A 482 2.94 -13.39 -14.21
C THR A 482 2.93 -13.36 -15.73
N LEU A 483 3.47 -14.40 -16.34
CA LEU A 483 3.54 -14.51 -17.79
C LEU A 483 2.46 -15.44 -18.31
N LEU A 484 1.74 -14.95 -19.31
CA LEU A 484 0.75 -15.69 -20.09
C LEU A 484 1.16 -15.72 -21.56
N ILE A 485 0.43 -16.49 -22.37
CA ILE A 485 0.64 -16.52 -23.82
C ILE A 485 0.50 -15.15 -24.47
N ASP A 486 -0.36 -14.29 -23.92
CA ASP A 486 -0.64 -12.93 -24.41
C ASP A 486 0.27 -11.86 -23.78
N SER A 487 1.26 -12.24 -22.97
CA SER A 487 2.20 -11.30 -22.35
C SER A 487 3.07 -10.58 -23.37
N VAL A 488 3.26 -9.27 -23.18
CA VAL A 488 4.14 -8.43 -24.00
C VAL A 488 5.49 -8.30 -23.29
N PRO A 489 6.60 -8.83 -23.85
CA PRO A 489 7.87 -8.95 -23.14
C PRO A 489 8.40 -7.66 -22.48
N GLU A 490 8.27 -6.53 -23.18
CA GLU A 490 8.73 -5.24 -22.71
C GLU A 490 7.86 -4.68 -21.57
N ASP A 491 6.54 -4.88 -21.65
CA ASP A 491 5.59 -4.44 -20.63
C ASP A 491 5.77 -5.24 -19.33
N GLU A 492 6.00 -6.55 -19.43
CA GLU A 492 6.24 -7.40 -18.25
C GLU A 492 7.56 -7.05 -17.54
N GLU A 493 8.60 -6.67 -18.31
CA GLU A 493 9.85 -6.15 -17.73
C GLU A 493 9.62 -4.79 -17.04
N GLU A 494 8.79 -3.91 -17.60
CA GLU A 494 8.43 -2.65 -16.94
C GLU A 494 7.64 -2.90 -15.65
N GLU A 495 6.73 -3.88 -15.66
CA GLU A 495 5.93 -4.25 -14.49
C GLU A 495 6.79 -4.68 -13.30
N THR A 496 7.89 -5.42 -13.52
CA THR A 496 8.78 -5.82 -12.42
C THR A 496 9.41 -4.60 -11.73
N TYR A 497 9.80 -3.57 -12.49
CA TYR A 497 10.33 -2.32 -11.94
C TYR A 497 9.26 -1.52 -11.20
N VAL A 498 8.02 -1.47 -11.73
CA VAL A 498 6.89 -0.81 -11.05
C VAL A 498 6.59 -1.49 -9.71
N LYS A 499 6.59 -2.83 -9.67
CA LYS A 499 6.42 -3.61 -8.43
C LYS A 499 7.54 -3.35 -7.42
N ALA A 500 8.78 -3.16 -7.88
CA ALA A 500 9.95 -2.89 -7.05
C ALA A 500 10.07 -1.42 -6.59
N ALA A 501 9.47 -0.46 -7.30
CA ALA A 501 9.71 0.97 -7.12
C ALA A 501 9.51 1.49 -5.68
N ALA A 502 8.48 1.00 -4.97
CA ALA A 502 8.23 1.39 -3.58
C ALA A 502 9.36 0.91 -2.63
N LEU A 503 9.91 -0.28 -2.87
CA LEU A 503 10.99 -0.87 -2.07
C LEU A 503 12.30 -0.14 -2.33
N VAL A 504 12.60 0.13 -3.61
CA VAL A 504 13.76 0.92 -4.03
C VAL A 504 13.72 2.29 -3.37
N LYS A 505 12.58 2.98 -3.43
CA LYS A 505 12.40 4.29 -2.80
C LYS A 505 12.59 4.22 -1.28
N ALA A 506 12.16 3.16 -0.61
CA ALA A 506 12.34 2.98 0.84
C ALA A 506 13.81 2.79 1.22
N VAL A 507 14.59 2.11 0.37
CA VAL A 507 16.04 1.91 0.54
C VAL A 507 16.83 3.19 0.24
N GLU A 508 16.48 3.90 -0.83
CA GLU A 508 17.17 5.13 -1.27
C GLU A 508 16.73 6.39 -0.50
N PHE A 509 15.76 6.26 0.41
CA PHE A 509 15.16 7.38 1.11
C PHE A 509 16.20 8.16 1.93
N ASN A 510 16.66 9.29 1.39
CA ASN A 510 17.47 10.25 2.12
C ASN A 510 16.55 11.25 2.83
N LYS A 511 16.77 11.48 4.14
CA LYS A 511 16.04 12.41 5.04
C LYS A 511 15.89 13.86 4.51
N ALA A 512 16.49 14.22 3.37
CA ALA A 512 16.52 15.57 2.80
C ALA A 512 15.25 16.00 2.06
N ARG A 513 14.30 15.11 1.73
CA ARG A 513 13.06 15.53 1.05
C ARG A 513 11.99 15.94 2.06
N ARG A 514 12.10 17.18 2.56
CA ARG A 514 10.91 17.94 2.95
C ARG A 514 10.03 18.08 1.70
N VAL A 515 8.73 17.84 1.87
CA VAL A 515 7.72 18.19 0.85
C VAL A 515 7.82 19.70 0.65
N GLU A 516 8.50 20.13 -0.41
CA GLU A 516 8.35 21.49 -0.90
C GLU A 516 6.92 21.60 -1.43
N LEU A 517 6.18 22.59 -0.90
CA LEU A 517 4.92 23.01 -1.50
C LEU A 517 5.18 23.36 -2.99
N PRO A 518 4.26 23.03 -3.91
CA PRO A 518 4.49 23.25 -5.33
C PRO A 518 4.90 24.70 -5.62
N LYS A 519 6.09 24.88 -6.20
CA LYS A 519 6.52 26.15 -6.79
C LYS A 519 6.01 26.22 -8.23
N GLU A 520 4.91 26.92 -8.41
CA GLU A 520 4.65 27.77 -9.58
C GLU A 520 3.69 28.86 -9.12
N GLU A 521 4.23 29.90 -8.49
CA GLU A 521 3.46 31.13 -8.27
C GLU A 521 3.28 31.82 -9.62
N LEU A 522 2.04 31.95 -10.10
CA LEU A 522 1.71 33.02 -11.04
C LEU A 522 2.10 34.33 -10.35
N LYS A 523 3.15 35.01 -10.82
CA LYS A 523 3.60 36.30 -10.26
C LYS A 523 3.04 37.51 -11.02
N SER A 524 2.03 37.31 -11.86
CA SER A 524 1.49 38.39 -12.71
C SER A 524 0.87 39.54 -11.90
N GLY A 525 0.41 39.28 -10.68
CA GLY A 525 -0.18 40.25 -9.78
C GLY A 525 0.76 40.82 -8.72
N ALA A 526 2.04 40.42 -8.71
CA ALA A 526 2.97 40.88 -7.67
C ALA A 526 3.05 42.42 -7.64
N GLY A 527 2.78 43.00 -6.47
CA GLY A 527 2.77 44.45 -6.26
C GLY A 527 1.50 45.17 -6.71
N LYS A 528 0.52 44.47 -7.29
CA LYS A 528 -0.79 45.03 -7.63
C LYS A 528 -1.75 44.96 -6.44
N LYS A 529 -2.58 45.98 -6.26
CA LYS A 529 -3.60 46.08 -5.21
C LYS A 529 -4.99 46.07 -5.84
N ILE A 530 -5.80 45.09 -5.48
CA ILE A 530 -7.13 44.86 -6.06
C ILE A 530 -8.20 45.16 -5.01
N LEU A 531 -9.18 45.99 -5.37
CA LEU A 531 -10.40 46.14 -4.57
C LEU A 531 -11.43 45.15 -5.07
N PHE A 532 -11.84 44.23 -4.20
CA PHE A 532 -12.87 43.24 -4.47
C PHE A 532 -14.19 43.70 -3.84
N VAL A 533 -15.13 44.11 -4.66
CA VAL A 533 -16.44 44.62 -4.22
C VAL A 533 -17.39 43.45 -4.07
N ASP A 534 -17.73 43.16 -2.81
CA ASP A 534 -18.59 42.05 -2.40
C ASP A 534 -20.07 42.47 -2.40
N HIS A 535 -20.84 41.83 -3.29
CA HIS A 535 -22.29 41.96 -3.46
C HIS A 535 -23.05 40.81 -2.77
N GLU A 536 -22.55 40.29 -1.67
CA GLU A 536 -23.23 39.31 -0.80
C GLU A 536 -23.38 37.91 -1.39
N ASP A 537 -22.43 37.50 -2.22
CA ASP A 537 -22.31 36.11 -2.68
C ASP A 537 -21.49 35.25 -1.70
N SER A 538 -21.91 33.99 -1.52
CA SER A 538 -21.23 33.04 -0.63
C SER A 538 -19.89 32.53 -1.19
N PHE A 539 -19.60 32.71 -2.49
CA PHE A 539 -18.38 32.28 -3.18
C PHE A 539 -17.32 33.39 -3.31
N VAL A 540 -17.58 34.58 -2.77
CA VAL A 540 -16.72 35.77 -2.92
C VAL A 540 -15.26 35.51 -2.53
N HIS A 541 -15.02 34.72 -1.48
CA HIS A 541 -13.67 34.45 -0.98
C HIS A 541 -12.90 33.45 -1.82
N THR A 542 -13.58 32.49 -2.48
CA THR A 542 -12.95 31.55 -3.41
C THR A 542 -12.48 32.27 -4.66
N LEU A 543 -13.31 33.16 -5.21
CA LEU A 543 -12.91 34.00 -6.34
C LEU A 543 -11.81 34.99 -5.96
N ALA A 544 -11.92 35.66 -4.80
CA ALA A 544 -10.86 36.54 -4.29
C ALA A 544 -9.54 35.81 -4.08
N ASP A 545 -9.57 34.53 -3.68
CA ASP A 545 -8.37 33.70 -3.55
C ASP A 545 -7.68 33.46 -4.91
N TYR A 546 -8.42 33.26 -6.00
CA TYR A 546 -7.81 33.14 -7.34
C TYR A 546 -7.00 34.39 -7.71
N PHE A 547 -7.46 35.58 -7.32
CA PHE A 547 -6.69 36.81 -7.49
C PHE A 547 -5.49 36.89 -6.54
N ARG A 548 -5.57 36.35 -5.33
CA ARG A 548 -4.40 36.27 -4.42
C ARG A 548 -3.34 35.29 -4.92
N GLN A 549 -3.76 34.20 -5.56
CA GLN A 549 -2.87 33.20 -6.14
C GLN A 549 -2.03 33.75 -7.32
N THR A 550 -2.39 34.91 -7.89
CA THR A 550 -1.53 35.63 -8.86
C THR A 550 -0.46 36.51 -8.19
N GLY A 551 -0.42 36.53 -6.85
CA GLY A 551 0.48 37.38 -6.06
C GLY A 551 -0.04 38.78 -5.76
N ALA A 552 -1.28 39.10 -6.15
CA ALA A 552 -1.89 40.41 -5.88
C ALA A 552 -2.37 40.56 -4.43
N SER A 553 -2.31 41.80 -3.91
CA SER A 553 -2.92 42.16 -2.63
C SER A 553 -4.41 42.46 -2.83
N VAL A 554 -5.28 41.61 -2.30
CA VAL A 554 -6.74 41.72 -2.48
C VAL A 554 -7.42 42.22 -1.21
N VAL A 555 -8.08 43.37 -1.28
CA VAL A 555 -8.93 43.93 -0.21
C VAL A 555 -10.39 43.72 -0.58
N THR A 556 -11.12 42.94 0.22
CA THR A 556 -12.56 42.67 -0.02
C THR A 556 -13.42 43.58 0.86
N LEU A 557 -14.32 44.36 0.26
CA LEU A 557 -15.24 45.26 0.96
C LEU A 557 -16.66 45.08 0.44
N ARG A 558 -17.66 45.19 1.33
CA ARG A 558 -19.08 45.26 0.93
C ARG A 558 -19.34 46.49 0.05
N SER A 559 -20.28 46.39 -0.88
CA SER A 559 -20.58 47.45 -1.87
C SER A 559 -20.63 48.88 -1.29
N GLY A 560 -21.40 49.10 -0.22
CA GLY A 560 -21.52 50.43 0.39
C GLY A 560 -20.23 50.98 1.02
N GLN A 561 -19.34 50.11 1.50
CA GLN A 561 -18.01 50.52 1.99
C GLN A 561 -17.04 50.77 0.85
N ALA A 562 -17.05 49.91 -0.18
CA ALA A 562 -16.25 50.08 -1.38
C ALA A 562 -16.55 51.43 -2.06
N GLN A 563 -17.82 51.83 -2.16
CA GLN A 563 -18.23 53.12 -2.71
C GLN A 563 -17.66 54.30 -1.92
N LYS A 564 -17.63 54.23 -0.58
CA LYS A 564 -17.02 55.27 0.27
C LYS A 564 -15.51 55.39 0.04
N VAL A 565 -14.83 54.25 -0.05
CA VAL A 565 -13.37 54.20 -0.30
C VAL A 565 -13.04 54.72 -1.70
N LEU A 566 -13.83 54.35 -2.71
CA LEU A 566 -13.69 54.92 -4.05
C LEU A 566 -13.93 56.43 -3.98
N ALA A 567 -15.05 56.89 -3.41
CA ALA A 567 -15.39 58.31 -3.32
C ALA A 567 -14.32 59.17 -2.62
N SER A 568 -13.68 58.69 -1.55
CA SER A 568 -12.65 59.45 -0.82
C SER A 568 -11.34 59.63 -1.60
N GLY A 569 -11.03 58.72 -2.53
CA GLY A 569 -9.79 58.78 -3.33
C GLY A 569 -8.52 58.41 -2.56
N GLU A 570 -8.61 57.95 -1.32
CA GLU A 570 -7.46 57.66 -0.45
C GLU A 570 -6.75 56.33 -0.77
N ALA A 571 -7.32 55.48 -1.64
CA ALA A 571 -6.79 54.15 -1.93
C ALA A 571 -6.42 53.97 -3.40
N GLY A 572 -5.13 53.83 -3.70
CA GLY A 572 -4.63 53.42 -5.00
C GLY A 572 -4.88 51.92 -5.24
N PHE A 573 -5.88 51.60 -6.05
CA PHE A 573 -6.17 50.24 -6.52
C PHE A 573 -5.89 50.15 -8.02
N ASP A 574 -5.30 49.04 -8.45
CA ASP A 574 -4.96 48.77 -9.85
C ASP A 574 -6.09 48.07 -10.61
N LEU A 575 -7.03 47.45 -9.89
CA LEU A 575 -8.21 46.77 -10.46
C LEU A 575 -9.36 46.78 -9.45
N ILE A 576 -10.57 46.99 -9.97
CA ILE A 576 -11.82 46.78 -9.24
C ILE A 576 -12.47 45.49 -9.74
N VAL A 577 -12.69 44.52 -8.85
CA VAL A 577 -13.43 43.30 -9.17
C VAL A 577 -14.84 43.44 -8.61
N LEU A 578 -15.85 43.34 -9.49
CA LEU A 578 -17.26 43.30 -9.11
C LEU A 578 -17.67 41.84 -8.94
N SER A 579 -17.92 41.43 -7.69
CA SER A 579 -18.27 40.05 -7.40
C SER A 579 -19.63 39.64 -7.97
N PRO A 580 -19.92 38.33 -8.02
CA PRO A 580 -21.29 37.84 -8.08
C PRO A 580 -22.13 38.34 -6.90
N GLY A 581 -23.44 38.15 -6.99
CA GLY A 581 -24.39 38.49 -5.93
C GLY A 581 -25.81 38.08 -6.31
N PRO A 582 -26.74 38.04 -5.34
CA PRO A 582 -28.14 37.74 -5.59
C PRO A 582 -28.86 38.90 -6.29
N GLY A 583 -30.08 38.66 -6.75
CA GLY A 583 -30.98 39.74 -7.17
C GLY A 583 -30.53 40.48 -8.44
N ARG A 584 -30.62 41.81 -8.41
CA ARG A 584 -30.38 42.70 -9.57
C ARG A 584 -29.31 43.75 -9.26
N PRO A 585 -28.56 44.24 -10.27
CA PRO A 585 -27.48 45.22 -10.06
C PRO A 585 -27.89 46.50 -9.31
N GLU A 586 -29.13 46.96 -9.49
CA GLU A 586 -29.68 48.14 -8.82
C GLU A 586 -29.66 48.02 -7.28
N GLN A 587 -29.89 46.82 -6.74
CA GLN A 587 -29.99 46.59 -5.29
C GLN A 587 -28.68 46.92 -4.54
N PHE A 588 -27.56 46.78 -5.23
CA PHE A 588 -26.23 47.09 -4.69
C PHE A 588 -25.67 48.41 -5.21
N ASN A 589 -26.47 49.16 -5.97
CA ASN A 589 -26.10 50.41 -6.62
C ASN A 589 -24.81 50.27 -7.45
N LEU A 590 -24.70 49.20 -8.25
CA LEU A 590 -23.53 48.93 -9.09
C LEU A 590 -23.18 50.11 -10.00
N ASN A 591 -24.19 50.85 -10.47
CA ASN A 591 -24.00 52.05 -11.30
C ASN A 591 -23.08 53.08 -10.64
N LEU A 592 -23.24 53.31 -9.33
CA LEU A 592 -22.38 54.23 -8.60
C LEU A 592 -20.95 53.71 -8.50
N THR A 593 -20.78 52.41 -8.19
CA THR A 593 -19.46 51.77 -8.11
C THR A 593 -18.74 51.85 -9.46
N ILE A 594 -19.39 51.47 -10.55
CA ILE A 594 -18.83 51.50 -11.91
C ILE A 594 -18.46 52.92 -12.33
N LYS A 595 -19.36 53.88 -12.10
CA LYS A 595 -19.10 55.31 -12.38
C LYS A 595 -17.86 55.82 -11.65
N LEU A 596 -17.77 55.58 -10.34
CA LEU A 596 -16.64 56.04 -9.53
C LEU A 596 -15.31 55.41 -9.96
N SER A 597 -15.33 54.15 -10.42
CA SER A 597 -14.16 53.45 -10.95
C SER A 597 -13.71 54.04 -12.29
N ILE A 598 -14.64 54.30 -13.21
CA ILE A 598 -14.35 54.90 -14.53
C ILE A 598 -13.82 56.32 -14.40
N GLU A 599 -14.43 57.15 -13.55
CA GLU A 599 -13.97 58.53 -13.28
C GLU A 599 -12.52 58.58 -12.75
N ARG A 600 -12.05 57.49 -12.14
CA ARG A 600 -10.68 57.34 -11.63
C ARG A 600 -9.75 56.63 -12.60
N GLY A 601 -10.24 56.18 -13.76
CA GLY A 601 -9.47 55.43 -14.74
C GLY A 601 -9.00 54.06 -14.25
N ILE A 602 -9.66 53.47 -13.25
CA ILE A 602 -9.28 52.16 -12.71
C ILE A 602 -9.96 51.05 -13.54
N PRO A 603 -9.22 50.05 -14.03
CA PRO A 603 -9.79 48.88 -14.71
C PRO A 603 -10.87 48.17 -13.89
N ILE A 604 -11.84 47.53 -14.56
CA ILE A 604 -12.92 46.76 -13.92
C ILE A 604 -12.99 45.35 -14.48
N PHE A 605 -13.14 44.36 -13.60
CA PHE A 605 -13.52 42.99 -13.96
C PHE A 605 -14.83 42.58 -13.27
N GLY A 606 -15.84 42.18 -14.04
CA GLY A 606 -17.14 41.75 -13.52
C GLY A 606 -17.36 40.25 -13.59
N VAL A 607 -17.92 39.65 -12.54
CA VAL A 607 -18.35 38.24 -12.55
C VAL A 607 -19.82 38.12 -12.21
N CYS A 608 -20.58 37.39 -13.02
CA CYS A 608 -22.02 37.16 -12.87
C CYS A 608 -22.82 38.46 -12.71
N LEU A 609 -23.23 38.83 -11.50
CA LEU A 609 -23.88 40.10 -11.20
C LEU A 609 -23.03 41.31 -11.65
N GLY A 610 -21.70 41.20 -11.58
CA GLY A 610 -20.78 42.22 -12.08
C GLY A 610 -20.87 42.42 -13.60
N LEU A 611 -20.99 41.34 -14.39
CA LEU A 611 -21.24 41.45 -15.85
C LEU A 611 -22.59 42.11 -16.11
N GLN A 612 -23.62 41.67 -15.38
CA GLN A 612 -24.98 42.18 -15.53
C GLN A 612 -25.04 43.68 -15.26
N GLY A 613 -24.40 44.14 -14.18
CA GLY A 613 -24.32 45.57 -13.86
C GLY A 613 -23.54 46.39 -14.89
N LEU A 614 -22.45 45.84 -15.45
CA LEU A 614 -21.71 46.51 -16.52
C LEU A 614 -22.56 46.65 -17.79
N VAL A 615 -23.31 45.62 -18.17
CA VAL A 615 -24.20 45.68 -19.34
C VAL A 615 -25.29 46.73 -19.14
N GLU A 616 -25.96 46.78 -17.98
CA GLU A 616 -26.97 47.80 -17.69
C GLU A 616 -26.38 49.22 -17.64
N TYR A 617 -25.21 49.40 -17.02
CA TYR A 617 -24.54 50.69 -16.92
C TYR A 617 -24.25 51.33 -18.29
N PHE A 618 -23.85 50.51 -19.26
CA PHE A 618 -23.57 50.96 -20.63
C PHE A 618 -24.81 51.01 -21.54
N GLY A 619 -26.02 50.86 -20.98
CA GLY A 619 -27.29 51.00 -21.71
C GLY A 619 -27.81 49.73 -22.36
N GLY A 620 -27.28 48.56 -21.99
CA GLY A 620 -27.83 47.25 -22.35
C GLY A 620 -29.06 46.87 -21.52
N ARG A 621 -29.61 45.68 -21.79
CA ARG A 621 -30.79 45.13 -21.09
C ARG A 621 -30.55 43.72 -20.59
N LEU A 622 -30.97 43.45 -19.35
CA LEU A 622 -30.99 42.08 -18.82
C LEU A 622 -32.29 41.36 -19.16
N GLY A 623 -32.17 40.11 -19.58
CA GLY A 623 -33.27 39.15 -19.70
C GLY A 623 -33.29 38.19 -18.51
N GLN A 624 -34.34 37.40 -18.43
CA GLN A 624 -34.46 36.28 -17.50
C GLN A 624 -34.51 34.98 -18.31
N LEU A 625 -33.73 33.99 -17.91
CA LEU A 625 -33.75 32.67 -18.53
C LEU A 625 -35.07 31.95 -18.23
N ASP A 626 -35.61 31.25 -19.22
CA ASP A 626 -36.77 30.36 -19.05
C ASP A 626 -36.48 29.23 -18.06
N TYR A 627 -35.22 28.78 -18.02
CA TYR A 627 -34.72 27.80 -17.07
C TYR A 627 -33.49 28.35 -16.34
N ALA A 628 -33.60 28.49 -15.01
CA ALA A 628 -32.52 29.03 -14.19
C ALA A 628 -31.31 28.08 -14.14
N GLN A 629 -30.12 28.64 -14.30
CA GLN A 629 -28.87 27.89 -14.37
C GLN A 629 -28.14 28.02 -13.03
N HIS A 630 -28.67 27.35 -12.01
CA HIS A 630 -28.12 27.34 -10.65
C HIS A 630 -27.34 26.04 -10.39
N GLY A 631 -26.02 26.12 -10.30
CA GLY A 631 -25.17 24.94 -10.06
C GLY A 631 -25.10 24.00 -11.27
N LYS A 632 -25.11 24.57 -12.49
CA LYS A 632 -25.09 23.81 -13.75
C LYS A 632 -23.79 24.07 -14.52
N SER A 633 -23.29 23.03 -15.17
CA SER A 633 -22.18 23.14 -16.11
C SER A 633 -22.72 23.32 -17.52
N SER A 634 -22.12 24.21 -18.30
CA SER A 634 -22.42 24.36 -19.72
C SER A 634 -21.14 24.49 -20.53
N ARG A 635 -21.16 24.01 -21.77
CA ARG A 635 -20.09 24.28 -22.71
C ARG A 635 -20.20 25.70 -23.25
N ILE A 636 -19.08 26.40 -23.33
CA ILE A 636 -18.98 27.72 -23.97
C ILE A 636 -18.03 27.67 -25.14
N ASN A 637 -18.26 28.55 -26.11
CA ASN A 637 -17.34 28.90 -27.17
C ASN A 637 -16.79 30.30 -26.87
N ALA A 638 -15.48 30.41 -26.70
CA ALA A 638 -14.78 31.63 -26.32
C ALA A 638 -13.86 32.11 -27.46
N ASP A 639 -13.79 33.42 -27.64
CA ASP A 639 -12.86 34.08 -28.56
C ASP A 639 -11.44 33.98 -28.01
N ALA A 640 -10.75 32.88 -28.36
CA ALA A 640 -9.38 32.59 -27.94
C ALA A 640 -8.34 33.60 -28.48
N THR A 641 -8.73 34.50 -29.38
CA THR A 641 -7.88 35.60 -29.86
C THR A 641 -7.89 36.82 -28.94
N GLY A 642 -8.87 36.90 -28.02
CA GLY A 642 -9.00 37.96 -27.03
C GLY A 642 -8.03 37.81 -25.85
N LYS A 643 -7.75 38.93 -25.16
CA LYS A 643 -6.81 38.93 -24.02
C LYS A 643 -7.35 38.15 -22.83
N LEU A 644 -8.67 38.17 -22.61
CA LEU A 644 -9.32 37.47 -21.50
C LEU A 644 -9.15 35.94 -21.57
N PHE A 645 -9.22 35.36 -22.77
CA PHE A 645 -9.18 33.91 -22.99
C PHE A 645 -7.84 33.41 -23.55
N ALA A 646 -6.79 34.23 -23.52
CA ALA A 646 -5.47 33.84 -24.00
C ALA A 646 -4.97 32.55 -23.30
N GLY A 647 -4.57 31.55 -24.09
CA GLY A 647 -4.08 30.27 -23.58
C GLY A 647 -5.15 29.32 -23.02
N LEU A 648 -6.44 29.66 -23.18
CA LEU A 648 -7.55 28.75 -22.90
C LEU A 648 -8.05 28.08 -24.20
N PRO A 649 -8.65 26.88 -24.11
CA PRO A 649 -9.31 26.25 -25.25
C PRO A 649 -10.45 27.13 -25.80
N GLU A 650 -10.70 27.05 -27.11
CA GLU A 650 -11.88 27.71 -27.73
C GLU A 650 -13.19 27.17 -27.16
N GLU A 651 -13.25 25.88 -26.82
CA GLU A 651 -14.41 25.27 -26.15
C GLU A 651 -14.04 24.62 -24.82
N PHE A 652 -14.75 24.99 -23.75
CA PHE A 652 -14.60 24.35 -22.43
C PHE A 652 -15.87 24.48 -21.58
N CYS A 653 -15.93 23.72 -20.49
CA CYS A 653 -17.06 23.73 -19.56
C CYS A 653 -16.88 24.78 -18.46
N VAL A 654 -17.96 25.46 -18.10
CA VAL A 654 -17.99 26.48 -17.05
C VAL A 654 -19.20 26.31 -16.12
N GLY A 655 -19.05 26.74 -14.87
CA GLY A 655 -20.11 26.76 -13.87
C GLY A 655 -21.01 28.00 -13.96
N ARG A 656 -22.33 27.79 -14.05
CA ARG A 656 -23.35 28.83 -14.08
C ARG A 656 -24.15 28.86 -12.77
N TYR A 657 -24.35 30.07 -12.24
CA TYR A 657 -25.21 30.37 -11.08
C TYR A 657 -26.04 31.62 -11.33
N HIS A 658 -26.82 31.65 -12.41
CA HIS A 658 -27.57 32.84 -12.78
C HIS A 658 -28.95 32.53 -13.35
N SER A 659 -29.90 33.42 -13.04
CA SER A 659 -31.22 33.48 -13.68
C SER A 659 -31.34 34.61 -14.68
N LEU A 660 -30.56 35.68 -14.48
CA LEU A 660 -30.49 36.83 -15.36
C LEU A 660 -29.32 36.70 -16.31
N TYR A 661 -29.42 37.31 -17.49
CA TYR A 661 -28.36 37.33 -18.48
C TYR A 661 -28.42 38.61 -19.30
N ALA A 662 -27.33 38.95 -19.98
CA ALA A 662 -27.30 40.07 -20.93
C ALA A 662 -28.11 39.70 -22.19
N ALA A 663 -29.34 40.24 -22.30
CA ALA A 663 -30.21 40.02 -23.45
C ALA A 663 -29.91 40.99 -24.59
N GLU A 664 -29.58 42.23 -24.27
CA GLU A 664 -29.13 43.24 -25.21
C GLU A 664 -27.78 43.80 -24.74
N VAL A 665 -26.73 43.58 -25.55
CA VAL A 665 -25.38 44.06 -25.27
C VAL A 665 -25.14 45.35 -26.08
N PRO A 666 -24.78 46.48 -25.44
CA PRO A 666 -24.55 47.74 -26.13
C PRO A 666 -23.31 47.69 -27.03
N GLU A 667 -23.25 48.52 -28.07
CA GLU A 667 -22.20 48.47 -29.10
C GLU A 667 -20.78 48.64 -28.52
N CYS A 668 -20.62 49.40 -27.43
CA CYS A 668 -19.33 49.61 -26.77
C CYS A 668 -18.76 48.34 -26.10
N LEU A 669 -19.58 47.30 -25.89
CA LEU A 669 -19.18 46.00 -25.35
C LEU A 669 -19.14 44.96 -26.47
N LYS A 670 -17.97 44.36 -26.70
CA LYS A 670 -17.78 43.20 -27.59
C LYS A 670 -18.12 41.93 -26.82
N VAL A 671 -18.98 41.08 -27.37
CA VAL A 671 -19.21 39.71 -26.84
C VAL A 671 -18.01 38.84 -27.21
N THR A 672 -17.44 38.17 -26.21
CA THR A 672 -16.20 37.36 -26.35
C THR A 672 -16.36 35.91 -25.92
N ALA A 673 -17.52 35.53 -25.37
CA ALA A 673 -17.89 34.13 -25.22
C ALA A 673 -19.41 33.97 -25.23
N VAL A 674 -19.87 32.84 -25.75
CA VAL A 674 -21.28 32.41 -25.74
C VAL A 674 -21.38 30.95 -25.31
N SER A 675 -22.49 30.60 -24.67
CA SER A 675 -22.80 29.23 -24.28
C SER A 675 -23.53 28.47 -25.39
N GLU A 676 -23.60 27.14 -25.27
CA GLU A 676 -24.33 26.27 -26.20
C GLU A 676 -25.83 26.60 -26.33
N ASP A 677 -26.44 27.24 -25.33
CA ASP A 677 -27.81 27.78 -25.36
C ASP A 677 -27.87 29.25 -25.85
N ASN A 678 -26.82 29.73 -26.52
CA ASN A 678 -26.69 31.08 -27.11
C ASN A 678 -26.78 32.24 -26.10
N ILE A 679 -26.47 31.98 -24.83
CA ILE A 679 -26.42 33.03 -23.80
C ILE A 679 -25.02 33.64 -23.75
N VAL A 680 -24.93 34.97 -23.67
CA VAL A 680 -23.67 35.72 -23.53
C VAL A 680 -22.95 35.31 -22.25
N MET A 681 -21.70 34.86 -22.38
CA MET A 681 -20.87 34.35 -21.30
C MET A 681 -19.68 35.25 -20.95
N ALA A 682 -19.27 36.13 -21.86
CA ALA A 682 -18.25 37.13 -21.57
C ALA A 682 -18.37 38.36 -22.48
N VAL A 683 -17.94 39.51 -21.96
CA VAL A 683 -17.86 40.77 -22.69
C VAL A 683 -16.56 41.51 -22.39
N GLU A 684 -16.04 42.25 -23.37
CA GLU A 684 -14.92 43.18 -23.22
C GLU A 684 -15.31 44.55 -23.79
N HIS A 685 -15.01 45.63 -23.07
CA HIS A 685 -15.25 46.98 -23.57
C HIS A 685 -14.23 47.32 -24.67
N ARG A 686 -14.68 47.97 -25.75
CA ARG A 686 -13.83 48.25 -26.93
C ARG A 686 -12.70 49.24 -26.64
N GLU A 687 -12.95 50.22 -25.79
CA GLU A 687 -11.99 51.29 -25.47
C GLU A 687 -11.45 51.27 -24.02
N LEU A 688 -12.32 51.16 -23.02
CA LEU A 688 -11.97 51.10 -21.60
C LEU A 688 -11.39 49.73 -21.21
N ALA A 689 -10.54 49.72 -20.18
CA ALA A 689 -9.99 48.49 -19.58
C ALA A 689 -11.05 47.79 -18.70
N ILE A 690 -12.13 47.31 -19.32
CA ILE A 690 -13.26 46.67 -18.67
C ILE A 690 -13.53 45.34 -19.36
N SER A 691 -13.62 44.27 -18.57
CA SER A 691 -14.01 42.94 -19.04
C SER A 691 -14.91 42.25 -18.02
N ALA A 692 -15.72 41.29 -18.44
CA ALA A 692 -16.60 40.58 -17.53
C ALA A 692 -16.97 39.18 -18.05
N VAL A 693 -17.32 38.29 -17.13
CA VAL A 693 -17.85 36.96 -17.41
C VAL A 693 -19.16 36.71 -16.67
N GLN A 694 -20.09 35.96 -17.28
CA GLN A 694 -21.38 35.62 -16.69
C GLN A 694 -21.29 34.34 -15.84
N PHE A 695 -20.40 33.42 -16.22
CA PHE A 695 -20.10 32.21 -15.46
C PHE A 695 -19.17 32.51 -14.28
N HIS A 696 -18.96 31.51 -13.42
CA HIS A 696 -18.13 31.61 -12.22
C HIS A 696 -16.76 30.94 -12.46
N PRO A 697 -15.66 31.69 -12.65
CA PRO A 697 -14.33 31.13 -12.82
C PRO A 697 -13.89 30.25 -11.64
N GLU A 698 -14.30 30.61 -10.43
CA GLU A 698 -13.96 29.94 -9.17
C GLU A 698 -14.71 28.64 -8.92
N SER A 699 -15.72 28.34 -9.74
CA SER A 699 -16.55 27.15 -9.54
C SER A 699 -15.76 25.86 -9.80
N ILE A 700 -16.04 24.82 -9.01
CA ILE A 700 -15.55 23.46 -9.27
C ILE A 700 -15.90 22.96 -10.68
N MET A 701 -17.00 23.45 -11.27
CA MET A 701 -17.43 23.12 -12.64
C MET A 701 -16.55 23.76 -13.72
N THR A 702 -15.78 24.80 -13.37
CA THR A 702 -14.81 25.50 -14.24
C THR A 702 -13.36 25.06 -13.93
N LEU A 703 -13.17 24.13 -12.99
CA LEU A 703 -11.85 23.76 -12.46
C LEU A 703 -11.00 22.93 -13.43
N LYS A 704 -11.62 22.25 -14.40
CA LYS A 704 -10.90 21.39 -15.36
C LYS A 704 -9.74 22.19 -16.00
N GLU A 705 -8.53 21.64 -15.92
CA GLU A 705 -7.28 22.25 -16.42
C GLU A 705 -6.95 23.65 -15.85
N ASN A 706 -7.50 23.98 -14.67
CA ASN A 706 -7.37 25.27 -14.00
C ASN A 706 -7.83 26.46 -14.87
N ASN A 707 -8.83 26.25 -15.73
CA ASN A 707 -9.27 27.26 -16.70
C ASN A 707 -9.72 28.57 -16.03
N GLY A 708 -10.45 28.48 -14.93
CA GLY A 708 -10.86 29.65 -14.16
C GLY A 708 -9.69 30.47 -13.58
N LEU A 709 -8.68 29.79 -13.04
CA LEU A 709 -7.49 30.45 -12.49
C LEU A 709 -6.63 31.10 -13.60
N LYS A 710 -6.48 30.43 -14.75
CA LYS A 710 -5.80 31.00 -15.93
C LYS A 710 -6.51 32.26 -16.44
N LEU A 711 -7.85 32.24 -16.51
CA LEU A 711 -8.65 33.41 -16.89
C LEU A 711 -8.41 34.59 -15.94
N VAL A 712 -8.45 34.36 -14.62
CA VAL A 712 -8.11 35.38 -13.63
C VAL A 712 -6.67 35.87 -13.80
N GLY A 713 -5.73 34.95 -14.08
CA GLY A 713 -4.35 35.27 -14.42
C GLY A 713 -4.22 36.24 -15.61
N ASN A 714 -5.02 36.05 -16.66
CA ASN A 714 -5.05 36.93 -17.83
C ASN A 714 -5.58 38.33 -17.48
N VAL A 715 -6.64 38.42 -16.66
CA VAL A 715 -7.19 39.71 -16.19
C VAL A 715 -6.12 40.50 -15.44
N VAL A 716 -5.42 39.87 -14.52
CA VAL A 716 -4.37 40.52 -13.73
C VAL A 716 -3.16 40.89 -14.58
N SER A 717 -2.76 40.03 -15.53
CA SER A 717 -1.62 40.29 -16.42
C SER A 717 -1.88 41.45 -17.40
N ALA A 718 -3.14 41.80 -17.64
CA ALA A 718 -3.51 42.93 -18.49
C ALA A 718 -3.32 44.30 -17.79
N LEU A 719 -3.11 44.31 -16.47
CA LEU A 719 -2.84 45.52 -15.68
C LEU A 719 -1.39 45.96 -15.91
N LYS A 720 -1.20 47.08 -16.61
CA LYS A 720 0.14 47.67 -16.80
C LYS A 720 0.74 48.13 -15.47
#